data_AF-A0A5K1K919-F1
#
_entry.id   AF-A0A5K1K919-F1
#
_cell.length_a   1.000
_cell.length_b   1.000
_cell.length_c   1.000
_cell.angle_alpha   90.00
_cell.angle_beta   90.00
_cell.angle_gamma   90.00
#
_symmetry.space_group_name_H-M   'P 1'
#
loop_
_entity.id
_entity.type
_entity.pdbx_description
1 polymer ?
#
loop_
_entity_poly.entity_id
_entity_poly.type
_entity_poly.pdbx_seq_one_letter_code
_entity_poly.pdbx_strand_id
1 'polypeptide(L)'
;MTSHISYNKIREKRNIRRVLSVYNFCSLNRFSWYRQDVRLDNVIYRKNYEYIYYNCIIRKCSRNYISTRNNIYIKNKIYDIIPYLCKGKDVKNITSNIIFYILQHLSTKNVVNSNEYKDNIKKIYFNLLKCYHKIFEYNNEYGEYIFSLFNDDIIISVSPSLRKKQKNIIQDILLNSLHFFFQNNITYKNKLNINLMCEIINYPKFLYVLHSINYDMNILKQNISVQNVDYLFSQYINKTNIYITTAIQFASFFKNVNMNIFTPFKKHGTFNYFLLLKRIVNKQLKNTLFLLLNDIECHRLRQEMLLHLLSSDDTTGMCFNEWSHLAAKKYLLMNKYENDLKENIRDQEINVNILKRSIDYVKDYDDDNDKVNNNDNDNDNDLYMEYFNLPEDVKNVKYIKCVDDFNNMVITIKEEVNNHWENNIYNKKDMVNYTNENYNDNILTYEYINETLRKEKKRYYIGIDIEWDSYKKKKNTVSVLSISTNNKIYIIDLYYIDYNYKFMIYTFFKWLLENPFIYKLFFNFPSDIKIMSSYFQNISHINIYNNIIDLNNNIYIYTRKEEGTPSYKNYNILYFETLNRDMIQSNDVHLFKELVHSTPYNFNKNLMNKIKKKNNNINIPNKQMFKLYVKSLNDLCIKILNKKLNKKFQLANWNIRPLNQEQIIYACIDSYVLIKIEEMLIEKGYMSTCDSNNNQMMNLFLQKYKFKDSTWE
;
A
#
# COMPACT_ATOMS: atom_id res chain seq x y z
N MET A 1 10.79 9.98 44.74
CA MET A 1 11.23 10.11 43.34
C MET A 1 9.98 10.24 42.47
N THR A 2 9.24 11.36 42.42
CA THR A 2 9.56 12.81 42.51
C THR A 2 10.46 13.34 41.37
N SER A 3 10.30 14.63 41.06
CA SER A 3 11.04 15.45 40.07
C SER A 3 11.02 15.07 38.57
N HIS A 4 9.85 15.07 37.91
CA HIS A 4 9.76 15.41 36.46
C HIS A 4 8.44 16.08 35.99
N ILE A 5 7.50 16.40 36.88
CA ILE A 5 6.12 16.83 36.54
C ILE A 5 5.99 18.33 36.16
N SER A 6 7.01 19.15 36.39
CA SER A 6 6.92 20.62 36.33
C SER A 6 6.85 21.22 34.91
N TYR A 7 7.62 20.72 33.95
CA TYR A 7 7.87 21.45 32.69
C TYR A 7 6.73 21.35 31.66
N ASN A 8 6.10 20.18 31.50
CA ASN A 8 5.05 20.00 30.48
C ASN A 8 3.76 20.77 30.80
N LYS A 9 3.38 20.92 32.08
CA LYS A 9 2.18 21.67 32.49
C LYS A 9 2.22 23.15 32.04
N ILE A 10 3.41 23.76 31.92
CA ILE A 10 3.58 25.14 31.45
C ILE A 10 3.43 25.23 29.92
N ARG A 11 4.06 24.30 29.19
CA ARG A 11 4.01 24.26 27.71
C ARG A 11 2.59 23.98 27.21
N GLU A 12 1.84 23.12 27.92
CA GLU A 12 0.42 22.88 27.63
C GLU A 12 -0.50 24.05 27.97
N LYS A 13 -0.30 24.75 29.11
CA LYS A 13 -1.07 25.98 29.41
C LYS A 13 -0.90 27.06 28.33
N ARG A 14 0.30 27.21 27.75
CA ARG A 14 0.55 28.10 26.60
C ARG A 14 -0.22 27.68 25.34
N ASN A 15 -0.34 26.36 25.07
CA ASN A 15 -1.13 25.87 23.93
C ASN A 15 -2.65 25.99 24.17
N ILE A 16 -3.15 25.83 25.40
CA ILE A 16 -4.56 26.08 25.73
C ILE A 16 -4.88 27.57 25.55
N ARG A 17 -4.04 28.49 26.08
CA ARG A 17 -4.21 29.94 25.85
C ARG A 17 -4.23 30.30 24.36
N ARG A 18 -3.44 29.63 23.51
CA ARG A 18 -3.45 29.84 22.04
C ARG A 18 -4.67 29.30 21.31
N VAL A 19 -5.39 28.32 21.87
CA VAL A 19 -6.68 27.86 21.31
C VAL A 19 -7.81 28.77 21.77
N LEU A 20 -7.80 29.19 23.05
CA LEU A 20 -8.78 30.13 23.58
C LEU A 20 -8.63 31.54 22.99
N SER A 21 -7.41 32.00 22.69
CA SER A 21 -7.19 33.32 22.04
C SER A 21 -7.60 33.38 20.56
N VAL A 22 -8.09 32.27 19.98
CA VAL A 22 -8.71 32.24 18.64
C VAL A 22 -10.24 32.34 18.73
N TYR A 23 -10.81 32.13 19.92
CA TYR A 23 -12.24 32.22 20.21
C TYR A 23 -12.47 33.14 21.41
N ASN A 24 -12.61 34.44 21.16
CA ASN A 24 -12.82 35.46 22.21
C ASN A 24 -14.11 35.20 23.00
N PHE A 25 -13.98 34.55 24.16
CA PHE A 25 -15.03 34.43 25.17
C PHE A 25 -14.85 35.51 26.24
N CYS A 26 -15.65 36.58 26.18
CA CYS A 26 -15.79 37.52 27.29
C CYS A 26 -16.74 36.95 28.34
N SER A 27 -16.20 36.54 29.49
CA SER A 27 -16.99 36.27 30.69
C SER A 27 -17.29 37.57 31.43
N LEU A 28 -18.57 37.93 31.57
CA LEU A 28 -19.00 38.95 32.54
C LEU A 28 -20.39 38.58 33.10
N ASN A 29 -20.52 38.70 34.41
CA ASN A 29 -21.78 38.52 35.14
C ASN A 29 -22.53 39.85 35.26
N ARG A 30 -23.81 39.76 35.62
CA ARG A 30 -24.77 40.85 35.94
C ARG A 30 -25.46 41.50 34.73
N PHE A 31 -26.55 42.19 35.04
CA PHE A 31 -27.48 42.95 34.18
C PHE A 31 -28.42 42.12 33.28
N SER A 32 -29.45 41.60 33.95
CA SER A 32 -30.88 41.80 33.64
C SER A 32 -31.31 42.25 32.23
N TRP A 33 -32.20 41.44 31.65
CA TRP A 33 -33.41 41.86 30.91
C TRP A 33 -33.32 43.11 30.02
N TYR A 34 -33.05 42.93 28.73
CA TYR A 34 -33.96 43.34 27.64
C TYR A 34 -33.63 42.57 26.34
N ARG A 35 -34.58 42.48 25.40
CA ARG A 35 -34.42 41.73 24.14
C ARG A 35 -33.70 42.57 23.07
N GLN A 36 -32.51 42.17 22.62
CA GLN A 36 -32.00 42.44 21.26
C GLN A 36 -30.75 41.60 20.95
N ASP A 37 -30.71 40.97 19.78
CA ASP A 37 -29.57 40.15 19.32
C ASP A 37 -28.46 41.03 18.70
N VAL A 38 -27.41 41.30 19.47
CA VAL A 38 -26.27 42.12 19.03
C VAL A 38 -25.31 41.30 18.15
N ARG A 39 -25.08 41.77 16.92
CA ARG A 39 -24.11 41.22 15.96
C ARG A 39 -22.70 41.76 16.22
N LEU A 40 -21.67 40.95 15.97
CA LEU A 40 -20.26 41.39 15.90
C LEU A 40 -19.50 40.58 14.83
N ASP A 41 -18.89 41.28 13.87
CA ASP A 41 -18.11 40.70 12.76
C ASP A 41 -16.63 40.51 13.14
N ASN A 42 -15.93 39.57 12.49
CA ASN A 42 -14.48 39.39 12.62
C ASN A 42 -13.81 39.14 11.25
N VAL A 43 -12.60 39.67 11.05
CA VAL A 43 -11.87 39.68 9.77
C VAL A 43 -10.40 39.32 10.01
N ILE A 44 -9.85 38.35 9.25
CA ILE A 44 -8.42 37.97 9.30
C ILE A 44 -7.89 37.71 7.87
N TYR A 45 -6.71 38.27 7.56
CA TYR A 45 -6.04 38.18 6.26
C TYR A 45 -5.12 36.95 6.09
N ARG A 46 -4.93 36.49 4.85
CA ARG A 46 -3.69 35.81 4.42
C ARG A 46 -3.43 35.94 2.91
N LYS A 47 -2.16 36.14 2.52
CA LYS A 47 -1.70 36.11 1.11
C LYS A 47 -1.46 34.67 0.65
N ASN A 48 -1.82 34.36 -0.59
CA ASN A 48 -1.25 33.27 -1.40
C ASN A 48 -0.64 33.87 -2.68
N TYR A 49 0.36 33.21 -3.25
CA TYR A 49 0.85 33.44 -4.62
C TYR A 49 0.37 32.29 -5.50
N GLU A 50 -0.13 32.59 -6.69
CA GLU A 50 -0.38 31.60 -7.74
C GLU A 50 0.35 32.03 -9.02
N TYR A 51 0.99 31.07 -9.68
CA TYR A 51 1.53 31.21 -11.03
C TYR A 51 0.55 30.54 -11.99
N ILE A 52 -0.09 31.31 -12.86
CA ILE A 52 -0.95 30.81 -13.94
C ILE A 52 -0.47 31.49 -15.22
N TYR A 53 -0.29 30.70 -16.29
CA TYR A 53 0.21 31.20 -17.57
C TYR A 53 -0.80 30.94 -18.69
N TYR A 54 -1.56 32.00 -19.03
CA TYR A 54 -2.37 32.18 -20.24
C TYR A 54 -3.62 31.25 -20.33
N ASN A 55 -4.76 31.67 -20.90
CA ASN A 55 -5.03 32.85 -21.72
C ASN A 55 -6.45 33.42 -21.50
N CYS A 56 -6.68 34.67 -21.96
CA CYS A 56 -8.00 35.29 -22.22
C CYS A 56 -9.03 35.47 -21.07
N ILE A 57 -8.92 36.58 -20.32
CA ILE A 57 -9.88 37.72 -20.28
C ILE A 57 -9.53 38.63 -19.09
N ILE A 58 -9.29 39.92 -19.36
CA ILE A 58 -8.94 40.91 -18.32
C ILE A 58 -10.21 41.69 -17.90
N ARG A 59 -10.60 41.58 -16.62
CA ARG A 59 -11.47 42.56 -15.94
C ARG A 59 -10.87 42.94 -14.57
N LYS A 60 -11.08 44.19 -14.18
CA LYS A 60 -10.35 44.87 -13.08
C LYS A 60 -10.44 44.13 -11.74
N CYS A 61 -9.31 43.98 -11.06
CA CYS A 61 -9.28 43.46 -9.69
C CYS A 61 -9.95 44.41 -8.70
N SER A 62 -10.85 43.89 -7.86
CA SER A 62 -11.27 44.51 -6.61
C SER A 62 -10.77 43.68 -5.42
N ARG A 63 -10.30 44.35 -4.35
CA ARG A 63 -9.78 43.69 -3.15
C ARG A 63 -10.95 43.23 -2.27
N ASN A 64 -11.59 42.11 -2.63
CA ASN A 64 -12.78 41.63 -1.93
C ASN A 64 -12.40 40.95 -0.59
N TYR A 65 -12.74 41.63 0.50
CA TYR A 65 -12.60 41.13 1.87
C TYR A 65 -13.64 40.02 2.12
N ILE A 66 -13.21 38.87 2.65
CA ILE A 66 -14.13 37.78 3.05
C ILE A 66 -14.35 37.86 4.56
N SER A 67 -15.47 38.45 4.99
CA SER A 67 -15.99 38.26 6.35
C SER A 67 -16.60 36.86 6.48
N THR A 68 -16.34 36.18 7.59
CA THR A 68 -16.92 34.87 7.91
C THR A 68 -17.78 34.96 9.18
N ARG A 69 -19.07 35.30 8.99
CA ARG A 69 -20.13 35.30 10.02
C ARG A 69 -20.49 33.88 10.48
N ASN A 70 -19.53 33.24 11.15
CA ASN A 70 -19.64 31.88 11.68
C ASN A 70 -20.12 31.92 13.15
N ASN A 71 -21.43 31.90 13.35
CA ASN A 71 -22.08 31.99 14.66
C ASN A 71 -22.07 30.62 15.38
N ILE A 72 -21.49 30.55 16.57
CA ILE A 72 -21.54 29.35 17.43
C ILE A 72 -22.57 29.56 18.55
N TYR A 73 -23.63 28.76 18.58
CA TYR A 73 -24.82 28.98 19.42
C TYR A 73 -24.69 28.27 20.78
N ILE A 74 -23.71 28.67 21.60
CA ILE A 74 -23.28 27.95 22.83
C ILE A 74 -24.40 27.70 23.87
N LYS A 75 -25.45 28.54 23.93
CA LYS A 75 -26.52 28.46 24.95
C LYS A 75 -27.63 27.45 24.63
N ASN A 76 -27.81 27.05 23.38
CA ASN A 76 -28.91 26.19 22.95
C ASN A 76 -28.42 24.74 22.78
N LYS A 77 -29.31 23.74 22.85
CA LYS A 77 -28.91 22.35 22.54
C LYS A 77 -28.66 22.22 21.04
N ILE A 78 -27.69 21.40 20.63
CA ILE A 78 -27.36 21.19 19.21
C ILE A 78 -28.59 20.76 18.38
N TYR A 79 -29.47 19.94 18.94
CA TYR A 79 -30.72 19.50 18.31
C TYR A 79 -31.85 20.55 18.30
N ASP A 80 -31.62 21.75 18.85
CA ASP A 80 -32.50 22.92 18.66
C ASP A 80 -31.88 23.91 17.66
N ILE A 81 -30.55 23.85 17.45
CA ILE A 81 -29.78 24.72 16.55
C ILE A 81 -29.72 24.16 15.12
N ILE A 82 -29.21 22.94 14.95
CA ILE A 82 -28.89 22.41 13.61
C ILE A 82 -30.13 22.24 12.73
N PRO A 83 -31.31 21.79 13.20
CA PRO A 83 -32.51 21.74 12.37
C PRO A 83 -32.92 23.11 11.83
N TYR A 84 -32.79 24.17 12.64
CA TYR A 84 -33.05 25.55 12.21
C TYR A 84 -32.04 26.03 11.17
N LEU A 85 -30.75 25.76 11.37
CA LEU A 85 -29.69 26.14 10.41
C LEU A 85 -29.79 25.34 9.09
N CYS A 86 -30.19 24.07 9.13
CA CYS A 86 -30.53 23.28 7.94
C CYS A 86 -31.68 23.92 7.17
N LYS A 87 -32.78 24.27 7.85
CA LYS A 87 -33.91 25.00 7.23
C LYS A 87 -33.48 26.35 6.65
N GLY A 88 -32.54 27.04 7.29
CA GLY A 88 -31.90 28.25 6.78
C GLY A 88 -30.82 28.04 5.70
N LYS A 89 -30.52 26.79 5.32
CA LYS A 89 -29.50 26.39 4.33
C LYS A 89 -28.06 26.85 4.68
N ASP A 90 -27.80 27.15 5.95
CA ASP A 90 -26.56 27.80 6.40
C ASP A 90 -25.44 26.80 6.65
N VAL A 91 -24.82 26.32 5.55
CA VAL A 91 -23.72 25.34 5.58
C VAL A 91 -22.55 25.73 6.49
N LYS A 92 -22.26 27.03 6.66
CA LYS A 92 -21.14 27.49 7.49
C LYS A 92 -21.48 27.41 8.98
N ASN A 93 -22.69 27.79 9.36
CA ASN A 93 -23.12 27.67 10.74
C ASN A 93 -23.43 26.21 11.12
N ILE A 94 -23.97 25.38 10.21
CA ILE A 94 -24.09 23.93 10.42
C ILE A 94 -22.71 23.31 10.68
N THR A 95 -21.74 23.54 9.78
CA THR A 95 -20.39 22.98 9.87
C THR A 95 -19.67 23.43 11.14
N SER A 96 -19.70 24.72 11.48
CA SER A 96 -19.00 25.25 12.66
C SER A 96 -19.62 24.78 13.99
N ASN A 97 -20.95 24.73 14.11
CA ASN A 97 -21.60 24.26 15.35
C ASN A 97 -21.38 22.77 15.59
N ILE A 98 -21.43 21.92 14.55
CA ILE A 98 -21.16 20.48 14.69
C ILE A 98 -19.69 20.24 15.04
N ILE A 99 -18.74 20.92 14.37
CA ILE A 99 -17.31 20.85 14.71
C ILE A 99 -17.07 21.26 16.17
N PHE A 100 -17.63 22.39 16.60
CA PHE A 100 -17.48 22.90 17.95
C PHE A 100 -18.03 21.92 19.00
N TYR A 101 -19.26 21.44 18.81
CA TYR A 101 -19.92 20.50 19.72
C TYR A 101 -19.14 19.18 19.87
N ILE A 102 -18.72 18.58 18.75
CA ILE A 102 -17.95 17.33 18.78
C ILE A 102 -16.59 17.55 19.46
N LEU A 103 -15.88 18.64 19.18
CA LEU A 103 -14.62 18.95 19.85
C LEU A 103 -14.78 19.28 21.35
N GLN A 104 -15.87 19.93 21.75
CA GLN A 104 -16.17 20.25 23.15
C GLN A 104 -16.33 18.98 24.00
N HIS A 105 -16.98 17.95 23.46
CA HIS A 105 -17.20 16.67 24.15
C HIS A 105 -16.06 15.65 23.99
N LEU A 106 -15.30 15.67 22.88
CA LEU A 106 -14.11 14.82 22.68
C LEU A 106 -12.83 15.36 23.35
N SER A 107 -12.82 16.60 23.84
CA SER A 107 -11.67 17.18 24.52
C SER A 107 -11.27 16.34 25.73
N THR A 108 -10.13 15.65 25.65
CA THR A 108 -9.57 14.85 26.76
C THR A 108 -9.17 15.69 27.97
N LYS A 109 -9.29 17.03 27.90
CA LYS A 109 -9.09 17.97 29.01
C LYS A 109 -10.38 18.26 29.78
N ASN A 110 -11.51 17.79 29.25
CA ASN A 110 -12.86 17.94 29.81
C ASN A 110 -13.37 16.57 30.36
N VAL A 111 -12.44 15.68 30.73
CA VAL A 111 -12.71 14.27 31.05
C VAL A 111 -11.75 13.81 32.15
N VAL A 112 -12.30 13.26 33.23
CA VAL A 112 -11.56 12.76 34.40
C VAL A 112 -11.11 11.30 34.20
N ASN A 113 -11.90 10.48 33.51
CA ASN A 113 -11.63 9.05 33.35
C ASN A 113 -12.16 8.45 32.03
N SER A 114 -11.77 7.19 31.74
CA SER A 114 -12.13 6.49 30.49
C SER A 114 -13.63 6.21 30.32
N ASN A 115 -14.41 6.15 31.42
CA ASN A 115 -15.86 5.95 31.32
C ASN A 115 -16.55 7.26 30.92
N GLU A 116 -16.17 8.38 31.52
CA GLU A 116 -16.66 9.70 31.11
C GLU A 116 -16.32 10.03 29.65
N TYR A 117 -15.16 9.58 29.13
CA TYR A 117 -14.86 9.69 27.70
C TYR A 117 -15.89 8.94 26.83
N LYS A 118 -16.22 7.69 27.20
CA LYS A 118 -17.24 6.89 26.50
C LYS A 118 -18.63 7.50 26.62
N ASP A 119 -18.98 8.02 27.80
CA ASP A 119 -20.29 8.64 28.02
C ASP A 119 -20.42 9.99 27.32
N ASN A 120 -19.32 10.72 27.13
CA ASN A 120 -19.29 11.90 26.26
C ASN A 120 -19.44 11.51 24.77
N ILE A 121 -18.88 10.38 24.32
CA ILE A 121 -19.17 9.83 22.98
C ILE A 121 -20.65 9.43 22.86
N LYS A 122 -21.23 8.76 23.85
CA LYS A 122 -22.69 8.45 23.87
C LYS A 122 -23.53 9.73 23.78
N LYS A 123 -23.19 10.79 24.53
CA LYS A 123 -23.86 12.10 24.47
C LYS A 123 -23.72 12.75 23.09
N ILE A 124 -22.57 12.64 22.42
CA ILE A 124 -22.40 13.10 21.03
C ILE A 124 -23.40 12.38 20.12
N TYR A 125 -23.37 11.04 20.08
CA TYR A 125 -24.26 10.24 19.23
C TYR A 125 -25.73 10.52 19.53
N PHE A 126 -26.17 10.44 20.79
CA PHE A 126 -27.56 10.67 21.21
C PHE A 126 -28.10 12.03 20.77
N ASN A 127 -27.31 13.10 20.92
CA ASN A 127 -27.75 14.43 20.51
C ASN A 127 -27.66 14.65 18.99
N LEU A 128 -26.73 13.99 18.28
CA LEU A 128 -26.71 13.99 16.80
C LEU A 128 -27.93 13.24 16.23
N LEU A 129 -28.30 12.08 16.80
CA LEU A 129 -29.52 11.35 16.42
C LEU A 129 -30.78 12.23 16.63
N LYS A 130 -30.84 12.98 17.74
CA LYS A 130 -31.90 13.99 17.97
C LYS A 130 -31.90 15.14 16.96
N CYS A 131 -30.74 15.52 16.41
CA CYS A 131 -30.70 16.44 15.27
C CYS A 131 -31.34 15.77 14.05
N TYR A 132 -30.92 14.55 13.70
CA TYR A 132 -31.36 13.86 12.50
C TYR A 132 -32.87 13.63 12.46
N HIS A 133 -33.48 13.13 13.55
CA HIS A 133 -34.95 12.99 13.61
C HIS A 133 -35.65 14.30 13.24
N LYS A 134 -35.37 15.39 13.96
CA LYS A 134 -35.95 16.73 13.67
C LYS A 134 -35.59 17.31 12.29
N ILE A 135 -34.53 16.84 11.64
CA ILE A 135 -34.07 17.31 10.33
C ILE A 135 -34.82 16.59 9.20
N PHE A 136 -35.03 15.29 9.32
CA PHE A 136 -35.64 14.47 8.27
C PHE A 136 -37.17 14.32 8.42
N GLU A 137 -37.71 14.50 9.64
CA GLU A 137 -39.15 14.51 9.95
C GLU A 137 -39.94 15.53 9.12
N TYR A 138 -39.39 16.73 8.90
CA TYR A 138 -39.99 17.77 8.04
C TYR A 138 -39.66 17.55 6.56
N ASN A 139 -40.38 16.63 5.92
CA ASN A 139 -40.37 16.37 4.47
C ASN A 139 -39.00 16.05 3.82
N ASN A 140 -37.95 15.77 4.58
CA ASN A 140 -36.55 15.64 4.10
C ASN A 140 -35.93 16.91 3.44
N GLU A 141 -36.69 18.00 3.22
CA GLU A 141 -36.34 19.15 2.35
C GLU A 141 -34.99 19.86 2.62
N TYR A 142 -34.42 19.67 3.83
CA TYR A 142 -33.21 20.35 4.31
C TYR A 142 -32.19 19.36 4.89
N GLY A 143 -32.37 18.07 4.66
CA GLY A 143 -31.58 17.01 5.28
C GLY A 143 -30.12 17.00 4.84
N GLU A 144 -29.89 17.32 3.57
CA GLU A 144 -28.62 17.19 2.88
C GLU A 144 -27.56 18.18 3.39
N TYR A 145 -28.00 19.31 3.97
CA TYR A 145 -27.12 20.35 4.50
C TYR A 145 -26.24 19.87 5.67
N ILE A 146 -26.59 18.77 6.34
CA ILE A 146 -25.71 18.17 7.36
C ILE A 146 -24.44 17.53 6.78
N PHE A 147 -24.49 17.14 5.50
CA PHE A 147 -23.32 16.59 4.79
C PHE A 147 -22.32 17.67 4.35
N SER A 148 -22.56 18.95 4.68
CA SER A 148 -21.57 20.03 4.49
C SER A 148 -20.25 19.78 5.22
N LEU A 149 -20.24 18.93 6.26
CA LEU A 149 -19.00 18.44 6.88
C LEU A 149 -18.17 17.49 6.01
N PHE A 150 -18.64 17.07 4.83
CA PHE A 150 -17.82 16.35 3.84
C PHE A 150 -17.31 17.28 2.72
N ASN A 151 -17.60 18.58 2.81
CA ASN A 151 -16.95 19.62 2.04
C ASN A 151 -15.69 20.10 2.78
N ASP A 152 -14.52 19.84 2.21
CA ASP A 152 -13.26 20.19 2.89
C ASP A 152 -12.97 21.70 2.81
N ASP A 153 -13.50 22.41 1.82
CA ASP A 153 -13.32 23.85 1.64
C ASP A 153 -14.22 24.65 2.58
N ILE A 154 -15.46 24.21 2.82
CA ILE A 154 -16.33 24.75 3.87
C ILE A 154 -15.67 24.56 5.24
N ILE A 155 -15.13 23.37 5.54
CA ILE A 155 -14.38 23.12 6.78
C ILE A 155 -13.18 24.05 6.94
N ILE A 156 -12.38 24.22 5.88
CA ILE A 156 -11.24 25.15 5.90
C ILE A 156 -11.72 26.60 6.13
N SER A 157 -12.87 26.99 5.57
CA SER A 157 -13.44 28.33 5.75
C SER A 157 -13.98 28.62 7.17
N VAL A 158 -14.37 27.58 7.93
CA VAL A 158 -14.94 27.74 9.28
C VAL A 158 -14.02 27.31 10.43
N SER A 159 -13.02 26.46 10.15
CA SER A 159 -11.99 26.10 11.12
C SER A 159 -10.62 25.88 10.44
N PRO A 160 -9.94 26.97 9.98
CA PRO A 160 -8.65 26.88 9.28
C PRO A 160 -7.53 26.17 10.06
N SER A 161 -7.65 26.11 11.40
CA SER A 161 -6.70 25.46 12.30
C SER A 161 -6.99 23.99 12.59
N LEU A 162 -8.05 23.40 12.02
CA LEU A 162 -8.46 22.03 12.30
C LEU A 162 -7.48 21.02 11.67
N ARG A 163 -6.75 20.29 12.52
CA ARG A 163 -5.74 19.31 12.07
C ARG A 163 -6.41 18.15 11.33
N LYS A 164 -5.76 17.60 10.30
CA LYS A 164 -6.27 16.44 9.51
C LYS A 164 -6.81 15.31 10.39
N LYS A 165 -6.08 14.87 11.43
CA LYS A 165 -6.56 13.82 12.36
C LYS A 165 -7.84 14.21 13.12
N GLN A 166 -8.02 15.47 13.51
CA GLN A 166 -9.25 15.93 14.16
C GLN A 166 -10.41 16.02 13.17
N LYS A 167 -10.15 16.52 11.95
CA LYS A 167 -11.15 16.58 10.87
C LYS A 167 -11.68 15.18 10.52
N ASN A 168 -10.78 14.20 10.35
CA ASN A 168 -11.16 12.81 10.14
C ASN A 168 -12.07 12.31 11.28
N ILE A 169 -11.64 12.37 12.55
CA ILE A 169 -12.45 11.91 13.69
C ILE A 169 -13.85 12.54 13.73
N ILE A 170 -13.99 13.83 13.38
CA ILE A 170 -15.29 14.51 13.28
C ILE A 170 -16.14 13.95 12.12
N GLN A 171 -15.54 13.77 10.95
CA GLN A 171 -16.18 13.18 9.76
C GLN A 171 -16.60 11.72 10.04
N ASP A 172 -15.72 10.92 10.64
CA ASP A 172 -15.93 9.52 11.00
C ASP A 172 -17.10 9.38 12.01
N ILE A 173 -17.15 10.23 13.05
CA ILE A 173 -18.25 10.21 14.03
C ILE A 173 -19.57 10.57 13.38
N LEU A 174 -19.62 11.66 12.59
CA LEU A 174 -20.86 12.08 11.92
C LEU A 174 -21.35 11.00 10.94
N LEU A 175 -20.45 10.38 10.19
CA LEU A 175 -20.78 9.36 9.20
C LEU A 175 -21.29 8.08 9.86
N ASN A 176 -20.66 7.65 10.96
CA ASN A 176 -21.11 6.50 11.75
C ASN A 176 -22.47 6.75 12.45
N SER A 177 -22.73 7.96 12.95
CA SER A 177 -24.05 8.29 13.52
C SER A 177 -25.14 8.44 12.45
N LEU A 178 -24.81 8.92 11.24
CA LEU A 178 -25.73 8.92 10.09
C LEU A 178 -26.00 7.50 9.59
N HIS A 179 -24.98 6.63 9.50
CA HIS A 179 -25.14 5.21 9.17
C HIS A 179 -26.13 4.53 10.11
N PHE A 180 -25.90 4.63 11.42
CA PHE A 180 -26.80 4.08 12.43
C PHE A 180 -28.22 4.64 12.33
N PHE A 181 -28.37 5.95 12.09
CA PHE A 181 -29.69 6.56 11.89
C PHE A 181 -30.40 5.97 10.66
N PHE A 182 -29.74 5.91 9.51
CA PHE A 182 -30.35 5.46 8.25
C PHE A 182 -30.54 3.93 8.16
N GLN A 183 -29.79 3.13 8.92
CA GLN A 183 -30.11 1.71 9.13
C GLN A 183 -31.48 1.52 9.78
N ASN A 184 -31.79 2.35 10.79
CA ASN A 184 -33.06 2.30 11.52
C ASN A 184 -34.19 3.11 10.86
N ASN A 185 -33.86 4.03 9.94
CA ASN A 185 -34.81 4.94 9.28
C ASN A 185 -34.60 4.97 7.75
N ILE A 186 -34.77 3.80 7.12
CA ILE A 186 -34.51 3.59 5.67
C ILE A 186 -35.37 4.52 4.78
N THR A 187 -36.58 4.87 5.22
CA THR A 187 -37.49 5.79 4.51
C THR A 187 -36.92 7.20 4.33
N TYR A 188 -36.23 7.75 5.35
CA TYR A 188 -35.56 9.06 5.23
C TYR A 188 -34.30 8.98 4.36
N LYS A 189 -33.58 7.85 4.37
CA LYS A 189 -32.43 7.60 3.47
C LYS A 189 -32.88 7.66 2.02
N ASN A 190 -33.92 6.91 1.66
CA ASN A 190 -34.38 6.82 0.27
C ASN A 190 -34.97 8.14 -0.25
N LYS A 191 -35.36 9.06 0.64
CA LYS A 191 -35.83 10.43 0.31
C LYS A 191 -34.71 11.48 0.18
N LEU A 192 -33.43 11.14 0.34
CA LEU A 192 -32.34 12.11 0.22
C LEU A 192 -32.22 12.69 -1.20
N ASN A 193 -32.11 14.02 -1.30
CA ASN A 193 -31.87 14.73 -2.55
C ASN A 193 -30.40 14.60 -2.98
N ILE A 194 -30.12 13.53 -3.73
CA ILE A 194 -28.80 13.18 -4.25
C ILE A 194 -28.13 14.30 -5.06
N ASN A 195 -28.91 15.16 -5.74
CA ASN A 195 -28.35 16.28 -6.51
C ASN A 195 -27.82 17.37 -5.59
N LEU A 196 -28.60 17.73 -4.57
CA LEU A 196 -28.17 18.65 -3.52
C LEU A 196 -26.99 18.08 -2.71
N MET A 197 -26.94 16.76 -2.46
CA MET A 197 -25.75 16.11 -1.88
C MET A 197 -24.51 16.24 -2.78
N CYS A 198 -24.66 16.22 -4.11
CA CYS A 198 -23.55 16.36 -5.06
C CYS A 198 -23.02 17.80 -5.15
N GLU A 199 -23.88 18.80 -4.91
CA GLU A 199 -23.49 20.21 -4.77
C GLU A 199 -22.79 20.49 -3.44
N ILE A 200 -23.26 19.85 -2.35
CA ILE A 200 -22.75 20.07 -0.99
C ILE A 200 -21.43 19.34 -0.74
N ILE A 201 -21.33 18.06 -1.11
CA ILE A 201 -20.19 17.19 -0.77
C ILE A 201 -19.07 17.36 -1.81
N ASN A 202 -17.83 17.58 -1.36
CA ASN A 202 -16.70 17.61 -2.27
C ASN A 202 -16.55 16.27 -2.99
N TYR A 203 -16.41 16.32 -4.33
CA TYR A 203 -16.44 15.13 -5.21
C TYR A 203 -15.60 13.91 -4.73
N PRO A 204 -14.40 14.03 -4.11
CA PRO A 204 -13.64 12.86 -3.65
C PRO A 204 -14.34 12.03 -2.57
N LYS A 205 -15.34 12.60 -1.90
CA LYS A 205 -16.06 11.99 -0.77
C LYS A 205 -17.49 11.62 -1.12
N PHE A 206 -18.00 12.00 -2.30
CA PHE A 206 -19.41 11.79 -2.66
C PHE A 206 -19.81 10.31 -2.61
N LEU A 207 -19.15 9.44 -3.38
CA LEU A 207 -19.42 8.00 -3.32
C LEU A 207 -19.05 7.38 -1.98
N TYR A 208 -17.96 7.82 -1.34
CA TYR A 208 -17.55 7.32 -0.02
C TYR A 208 -18.64 7.54 1.05
N VAL A 209 -19.27 8.71 1.06
CA VAL A 209 -20.40 9.02 1.95
C VAL A 209 -21.62 8.15 1.61
N LEU A 210 -21.99 8.03 0.34
CA LEU A 210 -23.13 7.20 -0.10
C LEU A 210 -22.95 5.72 0.24
N HIS A 211 -21.76 5.15 0.02
CA HIS A 211 -21.44 3.79 0.47
C HIS A 211 -21.49 3.67 1.98
N SER A 212 -20.94 4.63 2.73
CA SER A 212 -20.88 4.55 4.19
C SER A 212 -22.24 4.71 4.87
N ILE A 213 -23.27 5.26 4.22
CA ILE A 213 -24.66 5.23 4.71
C ILE A 213 -25.50 4.09 4.10
N ASN A 214 -24.88 3.16 3.37
CA ASN A 214 -25.51 2.09 2.60
C ASN A 214 -26.65 2.63 1.69
N TYR A 215 -26.39 3.69 0.93
CA TYR A 215 -27.36 4.25 -0.02
C TYR A 215 -27.64 3.27 -1.17
N ASP A 216 -28.89 3.22 -1.65
CA ASP A 216 -29.27 2.34 -2.77
C ASP A 216 -28.79 2.92 -4.10
N MET A 217 -27.91 2.17 -4.78
CA MET A 217 -27.30 2.60 -6.04
C MET A 217 -28.29 2.60 -7.21
N ASN A 218 -29.43 1.91 -7.10
CA ASN A 218 -30.52 2.01 -8.08
C ASN A 218 -31.24 3.35 -7.96
N ILE A 219 -31.52 3.81 -6.73
CA ILE A 219 -32.11 5.12 -6.46
C ILE A 219 -31.13 6.23 -6.89
N LEU A 220 -29.82 6.05 -6.67
CA LEU A 220 -28.77 6.93 -7.19
C LEU A 220 -28.85 7.03 -8.73
N LYS A 221 -28.83 5.88 -9.43
CA LYS A 221 -28.90 5.78 -10.91
C LYS A 221 -30.12 6.50 -11.47
N GLN A 222 -31.28 6.36 -10.82
CA GLN A 222 -32.52 7.04 -11.19
C GLN A 222 -32.46 8.56 -10.95
N ASN A 223 -32.12 8.99 -9.73
CA ASN A 223 -32.37 10.36 -9.27
C ASN A 223 -31.24 11.38 -9.55
N ILE A 224 -30.01 10.94 -9.80
CA ILE A 224 -28.91 11.87 -10.09
C ILE A 224 -29.08 12.56 -11.45
N SER A 225 -28.90 13.88 -11.52
CA SER A 225 -29.05 14.67 -12.75
C SER A 225 -27.91 14.37 -13.73
N VAL A 226 -28.17 14.54 -15.03
CA VAL A 226 -27.15 14.34 -16.07
C VAL A 226 -25.98 15.31 -15.90
N GLN A 227 -26.25 16.54 -15.46
CA GLN A 227 -25.24 17.55 -15.14
C GLN A 227 -24.33 17.11 -13.99
N ASN A 228 -24.88 16.48 -12.94
CA ASN A 228 -24.10 15.96 -11.82
C ASN A 228 -23.29 14.71 -12.18
N VAL A 229 -23.82 13.84 -13.05
CA VAL A 229 -23.06 12.72 -13.62
C VAL A 229 -21.83 13.22 -14.39
N ASP A 230 -22.03 14.15 -15.32
CA ASP A 230 -20.95 14.71 -16.14
C ASP A 230 -19.95 15.53 -15.31
N TYR A 231 -20.43 16.29 -14.31
CA TYR A 231 -19.57 16.99 -13.35
C TYR A 231 -18.66 16.00 -12.60
N LEU A 232 -19.24 14.95 -11.99
CA LEU A 232 -18.48 13.96 -11.22
C LEU A 232 -17.46 13.23 -12.10
N PHE A 233 -17.85 12.76 -13.29
CA PHE A 233 -16.91 12.17 -14.24
C PHE A 233 -15.79 13.14 -14.62
N SER A 234 -16.11 14.41 -14.93
CA SER A 234 -15.09 15.42 -15.22
C SER A 234 -14.12 15.61 -14.05
N GLN A 235 -14.59 15.66 -12.80
CA GLN A 235 -13.68 15.75 -11.65
C GLN A 235 -12.81 14.48 -11.48
N TYR A 236 -13.40 13.29 -11.55
CA TYR A 236 -12.69 12.01 -11.35
C TYR A 236 -11.68 11.69 -12.46
N ILE A 237 -12.03 11.97 -13.72
CA ILE A 237 -11.22 11.68 -14.90
C ILE A 237 -10.11 12.73 -15.08
N ASN A 238 -10.41 14.02 -14.87
CA ASN A 238 -9.50 15.09 -15.27
C ASN A 238 -8.51 15.53 -14.18
N LYS A 239 -8.89 15.62 -12.89
CA LYS A 239 -8.03 16.25 -11.87
C LYS A 239 -6.82 15.42 -11.46
N THR A 240 -6.98 14.16 -11.06
CA THR A 240 -5.89 13.31 -10.58
C THR A 240 -6.16 11.83 -10.84
N ASN A 241 -5.15 11.09 -11.32
CA ASN A 241 -5.27 9.66 -11.66
C ASN A 241 -5.85 8.78 -10.53
N ILE A 242 -5.66 9.18 -9.26
CA ILE A 242 -6.17 8.50 -8.06
C ILE A 242 -7.69 8.25 -8.11
N TYR A 243 -8.47 9.11 -8.77
CA TYR A 243 -9.93 8.97 -8.86
C TYR A 243 -10.43 8.23 -10.11
N ILE A 244 -9.55 7.73 -10.99
CA ILE A 244 -10.01 7.02 -12.20
C ILE A 244 -10.61 5.64 -11.84
N THR A 245 -10.17 5.02 -10.74
CA THR A 245 -10.87 3.86 -10.15
C THR A 245 -12.26 4.24 -9.62
N THR A 246 -12.40 5.43 -9.01
CA THR A 246 -13.70 6.00 -8.62
C THR A 246 -14.58 6.28 -9.84
N ALA A 247 -14.00 6.67 -10.98
CA ALA A 247 -14.74 6.82 -12.24
C ALA A 247 -15.23 5.48 -12.80
N ILE A 248 -14.43 4.40 -12.73
CA ILE A 248 -14.87 3.04 -13.10
C ILE A 248 -16.03 2.59 -12.20
N GLN A 249 -15.87 2.74 -10.87
CA GLN A 249 -16.92 2.42 -9.91
C GLN A 249 -18.20 3.25 -10.14
N PHE A 250 -18.08 4.51 -10.58
CA PHE A 250 -19.23 5.34 -10.91
C PHE A 250 -19.90 4.91 -12.22
N ALA A 251 -19.11 4.55 -13.24
CA ALA A 251 -19.59 3.99 -14.50
C ALA A 251 -20.34 2.67 -14.32
N SER A 252 -19.89 1.83 -13.38
CA SER A 252 -20.49 0.52 -13.16
C SER A 252 -21.96 0.58 -12.74
N PHE A 253 -22.36 1.60 -11.98
CA PHE A 253 -23.77 1.83 -11.63
C PHE A 253 -24.64 2.10 -12.85
N PHE A 254 -24.10 2.68 -13.93
CA PHE A 254 -24.85 3.05 -15.11
C PHE A 254 -25.03 1.91 -16.14
N LYS A 255 -24.29 0.79 -16.01
CA LYS A 255 -24.38 -0.41 -16.87
C LYS A 255 -25.82 -0.75 -17.29
N ASN A 256 -26.00 -1.11 -18.56
CA ASN A 256 -27.22 -1.67 -19.13
C ASN A 256 -26.82 -2.61 -20.29
N VAL A 257 -27.60 -3.67 -20.55
CA VAL A 257 -27.31 -4.71 -21.55
C VAL A 257 -27.13 -4.13 -22.96
N ASN A 258 -27.83 -3.03 -23.26
CA ASN A 258 -27.83 -2.39 -24.58
C ASN A 258 -26.80 -1.25 -24.72
N MET A 259 -25.85 -1.10 -23.79
CA MET A 259 -24.79 -0.09 -23.89
C MET A 259 -23.68 -0.53 -24.85
N ASN A 260 -23.34 0.34 -25.80
CA ASN A 260 -22.10 0.29 -26.57
C ASN A 260 -21.06 1.27 -25.97
N ILE A 261 -19.80 1.21 -26.43
CA ILE A 261 -18.72 2.04 -25.84
C ILE A 261 -18.98 3.56 -25.93
N PHE A 262 -19.76 4.00 -26.90
CA PHE A 262 -20.10 5.41 -27.11
C PHE A 262 -21.36 5.85 -26.35
N THR A 263 -22.13 4.93 -25.77
CA THR A 263 -23.40 5.22 -25.10
C THR A 263 -23.16 6.05 -23.83
N PRO A 264 -23.77 7.23 -23.69
CA PRO A 264 -23.66 8.04 -22.47
C PRO A 264 -24.13 7.29 -21.23
N PHE A 265 -23.39 7.44 -20.12
CA PHE A 265 -23.73 6.81 -18.83
C PHE A 265 -25.12 7.22 -18.33
N LYS A 266 -25.53 8.48 -18.60
CA LYS A 266 -26.92 8.91 -18.44
C LYS A 266 -27.41 9.56 -19.74
N LYS A 267 -28.68 9.36 -20.08
CA LYS A 267 -29.30 9.89 -21.30
C LYS A 267 -29.08 11.41 -21.40
N HIS A 268 -28.65 11.88 -22.57
CA HIS A 268 -28.24 13.27 -22.87
C HIS A 268 -26.93 13.75 -22.17
N GLY A 269 -26.17 12.84 -21.53
CA GLY A 269 -24.85 13.15 -20.96
C GLY A 269 -23.72 13.08 -21.98
N THR A 270 -22.56 13.60 -21.59
CA THR A 270 -21.35 13.63 -22.42
C THR A 270 -20.41 12.46 -22.14
N PHE A 271 -20.34 11.96 -20.91
CA PHE A 271 -19.41 10.89 -20.55
C PHE A 271 -19.94 9.48 -20.88
N ASN A 272 -19.05 8.65 -21.43
CA ASN A 272 -19.29 7.27 -21.84
C ASN A 272 -18.02 6.42 -21.63
N TYR A 273 -18.12 5.10 -21.88
CA TYR A 273 -16.98 4.18 -21.75
C TYR A 273 -15.80 4.55 -22.65
N PHE A 274 -16.04 5.03 -23.88
CA PHE A 274 -15.00 5.49 -24.80
C PHE A 274 -14.16 6.64 -24.23
N LEU A 275 -14.77 7.65 -23.59
CA LEU A 275 -14.03 8.76 -22.98
C LEU A 275 -13.24 8.34 -21.74
N LEU A 276 -13.79 7.42 -20.93
CA LEU A 276 -13.07 6.81 -19.80
C LEU A 276 -11.88 5.98 -20.29
N LEU A 277 -12.09 5.17 -21.32
CA LEU A 277 -11.08 4.33 -21.96
C LEU A 277 -9.96 5.17 -22.60
N LYS A 278 -10.33 6.22 -23.36
CA LYS A 278 -9.40 7.20 -23.94
C LYS A 278 -8.56 7.89 -22.86
N ARG A 279 -9.11 8.17 -21.67
CA ARG A 279 -8.30 8.68 -20.54
C ARG A 279 -7.33 7.63 -20.00
N ILE A 280 -7.78 6.39 -19.83
CA ILE A 280 -6.97 5.27 -19.31
C ILE A 280 -5.79 4.97 -20.25
N VAL A 281 -6.04 4.92 -21.56
CA VAL A 281 -5.02 4.74 -22.62
C VAL A 281 -4.06 5.93 -22.66
N ASN A 282 -4.56 7.18 -22.71
CA ASN A 282 -3.73 8.39 -22.68
C ASN A 282 -2.94 8.59 -21.37
N LYS A 283 -3.20 7.78 -20.33
CA LYS A 283 -2.47 7.74 -19.07
C LYS A 283 -1.73 6.42 -18.83
N GLN A 284 -1.78 5.48 -19.77
CA GLN A 284 -1.10 4.17 -19.73
C GLN A 284 -1.40 3.35 -18.45
N LEU A 285 -2.62 3.46 -17.92
CA LEU A 285 -2.98 2.90 -16.61
C LEU A 285 -3.41 1.44 -16.69
N LYS A 286 -2.45 0.51 -16.83
CA LYS A 286 -2.75 -0.93 -17.05
C LYS A 286 -3.71 -1.53 -16.02
N ASN A 287 -3.43 -1.36 -14.73
CA ASN A 287 -4.28 -1.97 -13.69
C ASN A 287 -5.70 -1.39 -13.70
N THR A 288 -5.84 -0.12 -14.09
CA THR A 288 -7.11 0.58 -14.24
C THR A 288 -7.87 0.12 -15.49
N LEU A 289 -7.18 -0.17 -16.60
CA LEU A 289 -7.74 -0.83 -17.77
C LEU A 289 -8.26 -2.24 -17.44
N PHE A 290 -7.45 -3.03 -16.73
CA PHE A 290 -7.79 -4.40 -16.36
C PHE A 290 -8.97 -4.43 -15.38
N LEU A 291 -9.02 -3.50 -14.41
CA LEU A 291 -10.16 -3.32 -13.52
C LEU A 291 -11.44 -2.98 -14.29
N LEU A 292 -11.36 -2.10 -15.30
CA LEU A 292 -12.52 -1.72 -16.13
C LEU A 292 -13.01 -2.89 -17.01
N LEU A 293 -12.11 -3.66 -17.62
CA LEU A 293 -12.47 -4.82 -18.43
C LEU A 293 -13.03 -5.97 -17.58
N ASN A 294 -12.55 -6.15 -16.35
CA ASN A 294 -13.09 -7.12 -15.38
C ASN A 294 -14.45 -6.70 -14.79
N ASP A 295 -14.66 -5.40 -14.55
CA ASP A 295 -15.96 -4.89 -14.05
C ASP A 295 -17.09 -5.08 -15.08
N ILE A 296 -16.77 -5.11 -16.38
CA ILE A 296 -17.79 -5.23 -17.43
C ILE A 296 -18.24 -6.70 -17.62
N GLU A 297 -19.33 -7.03 -16.95
CA GLU A 297 -20.12 -8.25 -17.10
C GLU A 297 -20.71 -8.41 -18.52
N CYS A 298 -21.06 -7.30 -19.18
CA CYS A 298 -21.66 -7.33 -20.51
C CYS A 298 -20.62 -7.75 -21.57
N HIS A 299 -20.69 -9.00 -22.01
CA HIS A 299 -19.74 -9.60 -22.96
C HIS A 299 -19.55 -8.74 -24.21
N ARG A 300 -20.65 -8.27 -24.81
CA ARG A 300 -20.65 -7.40 -25.99
C ARG A 300 -19.89 -6.11 -25.75
N LEU A 301 -20.18 -5.37 -24.68
CA LEU A 301 -19.49 -4.12 -24.36
C LEU A 301 -17.99 -4.36 -24.14
N ARG A 302 -17.63 -5.46 -23.48
CA ARG A 302 -16.24 -5.88 -23.28
C ARG A 302 -15.55 -6.21 -24.61
N GLN A 303 -16.22 -6.89 -25.54
CA GLN A 303 -15.74 -7.15 -26.90
C GLN A 303 -15.55 -5.85 -27.69
N GLU A 304 -16.53 -4.94 -27.70
CA GLU A 304 -16.42 -3.64 -28.38
C GLU A 304 -15.24 -2.81 -27.84
N MET A 305 -14.98 -2.84 -26.54
CA MET A 305 -13.80 -2.19 -25.95
C MET A 305 -12.51 -2.88 -26.37
N LEU A 306 -12.44 -4.21 -26.38
CA LEU A 306 -11.26 -4.96 -26.81
C LEU A 306 -10.96 -4.73 -28.30
N LEU A 307 -11.97 -4.73 -29.16
CA LEU A 307 -11.85 -4.38 -30.58
C LEU A 307 -11.29 -2.95 -30.75
N HIS A 308 -11.79 -1.98 -29.98
CA HIS A 308 -11.28 -0.60 -30.03
C HIS A 308 -9.85 -0.44 -29.46
N LEU A 309 -9.45 -1.26 -28.49
CA LEU A 309 -8.07 -1.25 -27.96
C LEU A 309 -7.08 -1.92 -28.91
N LEU A 310 -7.55 -2.88 -29.71
CA LEU A 310 -6.77 -3.67 -30.66
C LEU A 310 -6.74 -3.08 -32.07
N SER A 311 -7.61 -2.12 -32.40
CA SER A 311 -7.82 -1.66 -33.78
C SER A 311 -6.58 -1.00 -34.41
N SER A 312 -6.42 -1.26 -35.70
CA SER A 312 -5.39 -0.72 -36.58
C SER A 312 -6.00 0.19 -37.65
N ASP A 313 -5.20 1.09 -38.17
CA ASP A 313 -5.48 1.81 -39.40
C ASP A 313 -5.44 0.83 -40.59
N ASP A 314 -6.53 0.78 -41.37
CA ASP A 314 -6.72 -0.20 -42.44
C ASP A 314 -5.78 0.01 -43.66
N THR A 315 -5.12 1.18 -43.76
CA THR A 315 -4.23 1.52 -44.88
C THR A 315 -2.76 1.21 -44.60
N THR A 316 -2.35 1.27 -43.33
CA THR A 316 -0.98 1.09 -42.87
C THR A 316 -0.76 -0.18 -42.05
N GLY A 317 -1.85 -0.80 -41.55
CA GLY A 317 -1.80 -1.90 -40.58
C GLY A 317 -1.32 -1.48 -39.18
N MET A 318 -1.01 -0.19 -38.96
CA MET A 318 -0.48 0.30 -37.69
C MET A 318 -1.58 0.40 -36.64
N CYS A 319 -1.31 -0.07 -35.42
CA CYS A 319 -2.25 0.03 -34.30
C CYS A 319 -2.49 1.51 -33.93
N PHE A 320 -3.75 1.95 -33.80
CA PHE A 320 -4.05 3.36 -33.45
C PHE A 320 -3.45 3.79 -32.11
N ASN A 321 -3.18 2.83 -31.21
CA ASN A 321 -2.33 3.02 -30.05
C ASN A 321 -1.63 1.70 -29.67
N GLU A 322 -0.30 1.68 -29.78
CA GLU A 322 0.51 0.49 -29.50
C GLU A 322 0.32 -0.03 -28.05
N TRP A 323 0.28 0.90 -27.08
CA TRP A 323 0.11 0.56 -25.67
C TRP A 323 -1.24 -0.13 -25.41
N SER A 324 -2.34 0.36 -26.01
CA SER A 324 -3.64 -0.28 -25.83
C SER A 324 -3.68 -1.67 -26.48
N HIS A 325 -3.07 -1.82 -27.64
CA HIS A 325 -3.03 -3.08 -28.38
C HIS A 325 -2.26 -4.16 -27.59
N LEU A 326 -1.07 -3.81 -27.06
CA LEU A 326 -0.28 -4.70 -26.20
C LEU A 326 -0.97 -5.00 -24.86
N ALA A 327 -1.61 -4.00 -24.24
CA ALA A 327 -2.34 -4.18 -22.99
C ALA A 327 -3.58 -5.08 -23.16
N ALA A 328 -4.32 -4.94 -24.27
CA ALA A 328 -5.46 -5.78 -24.59
C ALA A 328 -5.06 -7.21 -24.98
N LYS A 329 -3.97 -7.40 -25.75
CA LYS A 329 -3.37 -8.73 -25.98
C LYS A 329 -2.99 -9.41 -24.67
N LYS A 330 -2.32 -8.70 -23.75
CA LYS A 330 -1.95 -9.26 -22.43
C LYS A 330 -3.17 -9.57 -21.54
N TYR A 331 -4.26 -8.82 -21.67
CA TYR A 331 -5.53 -9.11 -20.98
C TYR A 331 -6.16 -10.41 -21.52
N LEU A 332 -6.28 -10.53 -22.84
CA LEU A 332 -6.85 -11.72 -23.50
C LEU A 332 -6.05 -13.00 -23.18
N LEU A 333 -4.72 -12.93 -23.19
CA LEU A 333 -3.86 -14.06 -22.82
C LEU A 333 -4.12 -14.50 -21.37
N MET A 334 -4.16 -13.57 -20.41
CA MET A 334 -4.39 -13.92 -19.00
C MET A 334 -5.77 -14.57 -18.78
N ASN A 335 -6.82 -14.03 -19.41
CA ASN A 335 -8.16 -14.61 -19.30
C ASN A 335 -8.27 -15.97 -20.02
N LYS A 336 -7.50 -16.22 -21.08
CA LYS A 336 -7.48 -17.54 -21.73
C LYS A 336 -6.93 -18.61 -20.79
N TYR A 337 -5.79 -18.36 -20.11
CA TYR A 337 -5.27 -19.30 -19.10
C TYR A 337 -6.27 -19.55 -17.96
N GLU A 338 -7.05 -18.55 -17.54
CA GLU A 338 -8.11 -18.75 -16.54
C GLU A 338 -9.33 -19.54 -17.04
N ASN A 339 -9.63 -19.54 -18.34
CA ASN A 339 -10.74 -20.31 -18.93
C ASN A 339 -10.29 -21.73 -19.32
N ASP A 340 -9.07 -21.89 -19.85
CA ASP A 340 -8.46 -23.20 -20.14
C ASP A 340 -8.37 -24.06 -18.84
N LEU A 341 -8.28 -23.42 -17.65
CA LEU A 341 -8.33 -24.05 -16.32
C LEU A 341 -9.76 -24.31 -15.78
N LYS A 342 -10.83 -23.92 -16.49
CA LYS A 342 -12.23 -23.97 -15.98
C LYS A 342 -13.23 -24.64 -16.90
N GLU A 343 -13.07 -24.57 -18.22
CA GLU A 343 -14.13 -24.90 -19.19
C GLU A 343 -14.01 -26.30 -19.80
N ASN A 344 -14.15 -27.30 -18.93
CA ASN A 344 -14.58 -28.63 -19.33
C ASN A 344 -16.12 -28.67 -19.48
N ILE A 345 -16.69 -27.81 -20.35
CA ILE A 345 -18.08 -27.90 -20.86
C ILE A 345 -18.27 -27.00 -22.12
N ARG A 346 -18.58 -27.67 -23.23
CA ARG A 346 -19.40 -27.29 -24.40
C ARG A 346 -19.55 -25.81 -24.81
N ASP A 347 -19.05 -25.60 -26.04
CA ASP A 347 -19.75 -25.01 -27.20
C ASP A 347 -19.66 -23.49 -27.48
N GLN A 348 -19.12 -23.25 -28.69
CA GLN A 348 -19.51 -22.25 -29.69
C GLN A 348 -18.90 -20.83 -29.67
N GLU A 349 -18.31 -20.51 -30.84
CA GLU A 349 -18.16 -19.19 -31.46
C GLU A 349 -17.32 -18.11 -30.73
N ILE A 350 -16.02 -17.98 -31.10
CA ILE A 350 -15.51 -16.85 -31.93
C ILE A 350 -13.95 -16.90 -32.11
N ASN A 351 -13.49 -16.72 -33.36
CA ASN A 351 -12.14 -16.28 -33.78
C ASN A 351 -10.86 -17.04 -33.35
N VAL A 352 -10.78 -18.35 -33.62
CA VAL A 352 -9.49 -19.08 -33.70
C VAL A 352 -8.58 -18.57 -34.85
N ASN A 353 -9.15 -17.92 -35.88
CA ASN A 353 -8.45 -17.60 -37.13
C ASN A 353 -7.47 -16.42 -37.08
N ILE A 354 -7.46 -15.60 -36.03
CA ILE A 354 -6.56 -14.42 -35.92
C ILE A 354 -5.14 -14.83 -35.49
N LEU A 355 -4.99 -15.94 -34.74
CA LEU A 355 -3.70 -16.39 -34.20
C LEU A 355 -2.88 -17.25 -35.18
N LYS A 356 -3.54 -17.92 -36.14
CA LYS A 356 -2.92 -18.94 -37.01
C LYS A 356 -2.04 -18.40 -38.16
N ARG A 357 -1.77 -17.10 -38.23
CA ARG A 357 -1.13 -16.46 -39.42
C ARG A 357 0.25 -15.85 -39.16
N SER A 358 0.89 -16.24 -38.06
CA SER A 358 2.11 -15.58 -37.54
C SER A 358 3.00 -16.50 -36.67
N ILE A 359 2.85 -17.82 -36.81
CA ILE A 359 3.54 -18.82 -35.97
C ILE A 359 4.44 -19.75 -36.81
N ASP A 360 4.27 -19.76 -38.14
CA ASP A 360 5.21 -20.38 -39.07
C ASP A 360 6.42 -19.44 -39.28
N TYR A 361 7.55 -19.67 -38.59
CA TYR A 361 8.90 -19.66 -39.18
C TYR A 361 10.02 -19.92 -38.16
N VAL A 362 10.91 -20.84 -38.54
CA VAL A 362 12.23 -21.17 -37.95
C VAL A 362 12.20 -21.92 -36.60
N LYS A 363 13.16 -22.83 -36.49
CA LYS A 363 13.25 -23.95 -35.53
C LYS A 363 14.74 -24.29 -35.34
N ASP A 364 15.05 -24.93 -34.22
CA ASP A 364 16.19 -25.83 -33.94
C ASP A 364 17.63 -25.33 -34.26
N TYR A 365 18.53 -25.35 -33.27
CA TYR A 365 19.61 -26.34 -33.19
C TYR A 365 20.40 -26.23 -31.86
N ASP A 366 20.70 -27.39 -31.29
CA ASP A 366 21.57 -27.65 -30.13
C ASP A 366 23.07 -27.61 -30.56
N ASP A 367 24.14 -27.82 -29.78
CA ASP A 367 24.39 -28.23 -28.38
C ASP A 367 25.84 -27.71 -27.99
N ASP A 368 26.67 -28.08 -26.99
CA ASP A 368 26.70 -29.08 -25.89
C ASP A 368 27.72 -28.63 -24.76
N ASN A 369 27.86 -29.45 -23.70
CA ASN A 369 29.00 -29.80 -22.80
C ASN A 369 30.42 -29.13 -22.93
N ASP A 370 31.33 -29.12 -21.91
CA ASP A 370 31.29 -29.78 -20.58
C ASP A 370 32.17 -29.22 -19.42
N LYS A 371 31.71 -29.52 -18.19
CA LYS A 371 32.38 -29.94 -16.91
C LYS A 371 33.80 -29.49 -16.43
N VAL A 372 33.85 -29.16 -15.11
CA VAL A 372 34.62 -29.82 -14.00
C VAL A 372 35.70 -29.06 -13.17
N ASN A 373 35.30 -28.77 -11.92
CA ASN A 373 35.93 -28.88 -10.57
C ASN A 373 37.26 -28.21 -10.13
N ASN A 374 37.11 -27.40 -9.07
CA ASN A 374 37.67 -27.51 -7.70
C ASN A 374 39.14 -27.90 -7.45
N ASN A 375 39.80 -27.16 -6.55
CA ASN A 375 39.99 -27.61 -5.15
C ASN A 375 40.39 -26.45 -4.22
N ASP A 376 40.04 -26.58 -2.94
CA ASP A 376 40.28 -25.59 -1.89
C ASP A 376 41.72 -25.66 -1.33
N ASN A 377 42.14 -24.61 -0.60
CA ASN A 377 42.71 -24.73 0.76
C ASN A 377 42.85 -23.35 1.44
N ASP A 378 42.81 -23.34 2.78
CA ASP A 378 42.74 -22.16 3.63
C ASP A 378 44.09 -21.60 4.12
N ASN A 379 44.00 -20.39 4.71
CA ASN A 379 44.82 -19.78 5.77
C ASN A 379 45.92 -18.75 5.40
N ASP A 380 46.19 -17.93 6.41
CA ASP A 380 47.31 -17.02 6.64
C ASP A 380 47.62 -15.95 5.58
N ASN A 381 47.15 -14.71 5.81
CA ASN A 381 47.96 -13.71 6.55
C ASN A 381 47.22 -12.35 6.70
N ASP A 382 47.43 -11.68 7.83
CA ASP A 382 46.77 -10.40 8.18
C ASP A 382 47.51 -9.17 7.61
N LEU A 383 47.72 -9.18 6.29
CA LEU A 383 48.32 -8.09 5.52
C LEU A 383 47.72 -8.09 4.10
N TYR A 384 47.49 -6.92 3.50
CA TYR A 384 46.87 -6.81 2.16
C TYR A 384 45.50 -7.51 1.99
N MET A 385 44.66 -7.53 3.03
CA MET A 385 43.23 -7.92 2.97
C MET A 385 42.56 -7.55 1.62
N GLU A 386 42.31 -8.59 0.81
CA GLU A 386 41.98 -8.48 -0.62
C GLU A 386 40.61 -7.86 -0.91
N TYR A 387 40.39 -7.48 -2.17
CA TYR A 387 39.05 -7.22 -2.68
C TYR A 387 38.34 -8.53 -3.05
N PHE A 388 37.04 -8.58 -2.81
CA PHE A 388 36.18 -9.64 -3.34
C PHE A 388 36.11 -9.50 -4.87
N ASN A 389 36.53 -10.55 -5.56
CA ASN A 389 36.45 -10.67 -7.02
C ASN A 389 35.38 -11.72 -7.37
N LEU A 390 34.76 -11.59 -8.54
CA LEU A 390 33.84 -12.63 -9.05
C LEU A 390 34.61 -13.92 -9.35
N PRO A 391 34.11 -15.10 -8.95
CA PRO A 391 34.63 -16.39 -9.40
C PRO A 391 34.60 -16.53 -10.93
N GLU A 392 35.58 -17.22 -11.51
CA GLU A 392 35.77 -17.30 -12.98
C GLU A 392 34.52 -17.81 -13.71
N ASP A 393 33.85 -18.82 -13.15
CA ASP A 393 32.61 -19.43 -13.63
C ASP A 393 31.45 -18.41 -13.71
N VAL A 394 31.44 -17.39 -12.85
CA VAL A 394 30.40 -16.35 -12.81
C VAL A 394 30.84 -15.02 -13.44
N LYS A 395 32.06 -14.93 -13.99
CA LYS A 395 32.52 -13.73 -14.73
C LYS A 395 31.81 -13.52 -16.07
N ASN A 396 31.11 -14.53 -16.59
CA ASN A 396 30.27 -14.40 -17.80
C ASN A 396 28.96 -13.66 -17.49
N VAL A 397 29.09 -12.38 -17.15
CA VAL A 397 27.99 -11.47 -16.78
C VAL A 397 27.10 -11.20 -17.99
N LYS A 398 25.81 -11.53 -17.87
CA LYS A 398 24.82 -11.20 -18.89
C LYS A 398 24.35 -9.75 -18.73
N TYR A 399 24.96 -8.83 -19.47
CA TYR A 399 24.52 -7.42 -19.54
C TYR A 399 23.34 -7.28 -20.50
N ILE A 400 22.14 -7.37 -19.93
CA ILE A 400 20.82 -7.34 -20.57
C ILE A 400 20.51 -5.94 -21.10
N LYS A 401 20.45 -5.78 -22.42
CA LYS A 401 20.21 -4.48 -23.08
C LYS A 401 18.94 -4.44 -23.93
N CYS A 402 18.45 -5.60 -24.40
CA CYS A 402 17.24 -5.67 -25.22
C CYS A 402 16.12 -6.51 -24.57
N VAL A 403 14.96 -6.51 -25.23
CA VAL A 403 13.77 -7.29 -24.87
C VAL A 403 14.06 -8.79 -24.84
N ASP A 404 14.85 -9.30 -25.79
CA ASP A 404 15.08 -10.72 -25.98
C ASP A 404 16.09 -11.28 -24.95
N ASP A 405 17.20 -10.58 -24.71
CA ASP A 405 18.11 -10.81 -23.57
C ASP A 405 17.31 -10.94 -22.27
N PHE A 406 16.37 -10.00 -22.05
CA PHE A 406 15.57 -9.94 -20.83
C PHE A 406 14.57 -11.10 -20.74
N ASN A 407 13.88 -11.44 -21.83
CA ASN A 407 12.99 -12.61 -21.85
C ASN A 407 13.76 -13.90 -21.57
N ASN A 408 14.92 -14.08 -22.20
CA ASN A 408 15.81 -15.22 -21.97
C ASN A 408 16.29 -15.29 -20.51
N MET A 409 16.67 -14.17 -19.90
CA MET A 409 16.94 -14.10 -18.45
C MET A 409 15.73 -14.54 -17.62
N VAL A 410 14.53 -14.03 -17.91
CA VAL A 410 13.31 -14.36 -17.14
C VAL A 410 12.94 -15.84 -17.27
N ILE A 411 13.17 -16.45 -18.43
CA ILE A 411 13.01 -17.89 -18.66
C ILE A 411 14.03 -18.67 -17.83
N THR A 412 15.33 -18.39 -18.00
CA THR A 412 16.41 -19.07 -17.25
C THR A 412 16.24 -18.96 -15.73
N ILE A 413 15.86 -17.79 -15.20
CA ILE A 413 15.65 -17.62 -13.74
C ILE A 413 14.44 -18.42 -13.25
N LYS A 414 13.39 -18.60 -14.06
CA LYS A 414 12.26 -19.48 -13.69
C LYS A 414 12.66 -20.94 -13.72
N GLU A 415 13.40 -21.36 -14.73
CA GLU A 415 13.91 -22.73 -14.87
C GLU A 415 14.86 -23.08 -13.72
N GLU A 416 15.80 -22.19 -13.36
CA GLU A 416 16.67 -22.37 -12.20
C GLU A 416 15.88 -22.49 -10.89
N VAL A 417 14.81 -21.71 -10.70
CA VAL A 417 13.92 -21.81 -9.53
C VAL A 417 13.15 -23.13 -9.51
N ASN A 418 12.53 -23.53 -10.62
CA ASN A 418 11.75 -24.75 -10.72
C ASN A 418 12.64 -25.99 -10.52
N ASN A 419 13.75 -26.06 -11.25
CA ASN A 419 14.74 -27.14 -11.17
C ASN A 419 15.33 -27.24 -9.76
N HIS A 420 15.60 -26.13 -9.07
CA HIS A 420 16.02 -26.16 -7.66
C HIS A 420 14.94 -26.77 -6.76
N TRP A 421 13.68 -26.39 -6.95
CA TRP A 421 12.58 -26.90 -6.12
C TRP A 421 12.31 -28.39 -6.35
N GLU A 422 12.34 -28.85 -7.59
CA GLU A 422 12.17 -30.26 -7.93
C GLU A 422 13.33 -31.10 -7.39
N ASN A 423 14.59 -30.70 -7.64
CA ASN A 423 15.76 -31.50 -7.27
C ASN A 423 16.12 -31.42 -5.77
N ASN A 424 15.89 -30.28 -5.09
CA ASN A 424 16.34 -30.06 -3.72
C ASN A 424 15.21 -30.09 -2.66
N ILE A 425 13.93 -29.97 -3.06
CA ILE A 425 12.77 -30.00 -2.14
C ILE A 425 11.86 -31.21 -2.36
N TYR A 426 11.49 -31.52 -3.61
CA TYR A 426 10.51 -32.57 -3.91
C TYR A 426 11.13 -33.95 -4.18
N ASN A 427 12.38 -34.01 -4.63
CA ASN A 427 13.15 -35.25 -4.73
C ASN A 427 13.13 -36.05 -3.41
N LYS A 428 12.61 -37.29 -3.46
CA LYS A 428 12.41 -38.15 -2.28
C LYS A 428 13.70 -38.50 -1.52
N LYS A 429 14.88 -38.45 -2.17
CA LYS A 429 16.18 -38.67 -1.50
C LYS A 429 16.58 -37.49 -0.61
N ASP A 430 16.15 -36.30 -1.00
CA ASP A 430 16.57 -35.02 -0.41
C ASP A 430 15.43 -34.29 0.31
N MET A 431 14.26 -34.91 0.42
CA MET A 431 13.17 -34.39 1.26
C MET A 431 13.64 -34.20 2.70
N VAL A 432 13.36 -33.03 3.27
CA VAL A 432 13.65 -32.80 4.68
C VAL A 432 12.59 -33.50 5.54
N ASN A 433 13.02 -34.32 6.49
CA ASN A 433 12.10 -34.99 7.41
C ASN A 433 11.56 -33.99 8.44
N TYR A 434 10.29 -33.60 8.28
CA TYR A 434 9.60 -32.68 9.19
C TYR A 434 9.16 -33.33 10.52
N THR A 435 9.44 -34.61 10.72
CA THR A 435 9.13 -35.39 11.93
C THR A 435 9.99 -34.93 13.11
N ASN A 436 9.57 -33.83 13.74
CA ASN A 436 10.25 -33.21 14.85
C ASN A 436 9.91 -33.93 16.16
N GLU A 437 10.66 -34.99 16.49
CA GLU A 437 10.48 -35.85 17.67
C GLU A 437 10.44 -35.09 19.02
N ASN A 438 10.80 -33.81 19.03
CA ASN A 438 10.83 -32.94 20.20
C ASN A 438 9.58 -32.05 20.36
N TYR A 439 8.60 -32.09 19.46
CA TYR A 439 7.38 -31.26 19.51
C TYR A 439 6.12 -32.08 19.19
N ASN A 440 5.31 -32.35 20.21
CA ASN A 440 4.08 -33.17 20.12
C ASN A 440 2.89 -32.50 19.39
N ASP A 441 3.03 -31.28 18.89
CA ASP A 441 1.98 -30.55 18.16
C ASP A 441 2.24 -30.57 16.64
N ASN A 442 1.39 -31.27 15.88
CA ASN A 442 1.51 -31.49 14.43
C ASN A 442 1.31 -30.23 13.53
N ILE A 443 1.55 -29.02 14.05
CA ILE A 443 1.28 -27.76 13.35
C ILE A 443 2.52 -27.30 12.59
N LEU A 444 2.62 -27.71 11.32
CA LEU A 444 3.64 -27.21 10.39
C LEU A 444 3.43 -25.71 10.09
N THR A 445 4.28 -24.85 10.67
CA THR A 445 4.28 -23.39 10.48
C THR A 445 5.24 -22.92 9.39
N TYR A 446 5.07 -21.67 8.94
CA TYR A 446 5.92 -21.03 7.93
C TYR A 446 7.33 -20.78 8.47
N GLU A 447 7.43 -20.35 9.74
CA GLU A 447 8.68 -20.15 10.46
C GLU A 447 9.48 -21.44 10.54
N TYR A 448 8.85 -22.55 10.90
CA TYR A 448 9.51 -23.86 11.00
C TYR A 448 10.03 -24.33 9.64
N ILE A 449 9.22 -24.24 8.58
CA ILE A 449 9.66 -24.55 7.21
C ILE A 449 10.84 -23.64 6.81
N ASN A 450 10.74 -22.34 7.07
CA ASN A 450 11.78 -21.37 6.71
C ASN A 450 13.10 -21.63 7.43
N GLU A 451 13.10 -21.93 8.73
CA GLU A 451 14.30 -22.26 9.50
C GLU A 451 14.88 -23.61 9.03
N THR A 452 14.02 -24.59 8.78
CA THR A 452 14.37 -25.92 8.26
C THR A 452 15.06 -25.82 6.91
N LEU A 453 14.42 -25.19 5.91
CA LEU A 453 14.99 -24.95 4.58
C LEU A 453 16.30 -24.17 4.64
N ARG A 454 16.48 -23.27 5.62
CA ARG A 454 17.72 -22.53 5.81
C ARG A 454 18.85 -23.44 6.32
N LYS A 455 18.57 -24.19 7.38
CA LYS A 455 19.53 -25.11 8.02
C LYS A 455 20.03 -26.17 7.05
N GLU A 456 19.13 -26.72 6.24
CA GLU A 456 19.46 -27.74 5.22
C GLU A 456 20.03 -27.16 3.91
N LYS A 457 20.42 -25.87 3.88
CA LYS A 457 20.90 -25.13 2.68
C LYS A 457 19.99 -25.24 1.44
N LYS A 458 18.69 -25.46 1.64
CA LYS A 458 17.70 -25.78 0.59
C LYS A 458 16.90 -24.58 0.07
N ARG A 459 17.17 -23.37 0.56
CA ARG A 459 16.55 -22.13 0.03
C ARG A 459 17.17 -21.75 -1.31
N TYR A 460 16.33 -21.37 -2.28
CA TYR A 460 16.79 -20.71 -3.50
C TYR A 460 16.97 -19.20 -3.25
N TYR A 461 18.16 -18.70 -3.50
CA TYR A 461 18.54 -17.30 -3.25
C TYR A 461 18.68 -16.50 -4.55
N ILE A 462 18.24 -15.24 -4.50
CA ILE A 462 18.59 -14.23 -5.49
C ILE A 462 19.13 -12.99 -4.77
N GLY A 463 20.35 -12.58 -5.10
CA GLY A 463 20.94 -11.31 -4.67
C GLY A 463 20.49 -10.18 -5.57
N ILE A 464 20.10 -9.03 -5.01
CA ILE A 464 19.58 -7.88 -5.74
C ILE A 464 20.22 -6.58 -5.23
N ASP A 465 20.75 -5.77 -6.16
CA ASP A 465 21.23 -4.41 -5.90
C ASP A 465 20.83 -3.45 -7.05
N ILE A 466 20.74 -2.14 -6.77
CA ILE A 466 20.20 -1.12 -7.69
C ILE A 466 21.08 0.14 -7.71
N GLU A 467 21.70 0.41 -8.86
CA GLU A 467 22.51 1.60 -9.10
C GLU A 467 21.70 2.77 -9.66
N TRP A 468 22.01 3.98 -9.21
CA TRP A 468 21.19 5.17 -9.42
C TRP A 468 21.98 6.48 -9.38
N ASP A 469 21.64 7.43 -10.27
CA ASP A 469 22.26 8.76 -10.32
C ASP A 469 21.77 9.65 -9.16
N SER A 470 22.69 9.97 -8.25
CA SER A 470 22.47 10.84 -7.09
C SER A 470 22.83 12.31 -7.33
N TYR A 471 23.55 12.64 -8.41
CA TYR A 471 23.95 14.02 -8.73
C TYR A 471 22.74 14.87 -9.11
N LYS A 472 21.79 14.32 -9.86
CA LYS A 472 20.58 15.00 -10.31
C LYS A 472 19.47 15.00 -9.23
N LYS A 473 19.64 15.80 -8.17
CA LYS A 473 18.70 16.02 -7.04
C LYS A 473 17.20 16.29 -7.36
N LYS A 474 16.81 16.44 -8.63
CA LYS A 474 15.41 16.57 -9.10
C LYS A 474 14.86 15.34 -9.83
N LYS A 475 15.70 14.36 -10.18
CA LYS A 475 15.35 13.08 -10.79
C LYS A 475 16.36 12.03 -10.34
N ASN A 476 16.05 11.32 -9.26
CA ASN A 476 16.78 10.14 -8.83
C ASN A 476 16.47 9.00 -9.82
N THR A 477 17.20 8.94 -10.94
CA THR A 477 16.98 7.92 -11.97
C THR A 477 17.68 6.63 -11.54
N VAL A 478 16.93 5.53 -11.50
CA VAL A 478 17.54 4.20 -11.57
C VAL A 478 18.29 4.09 -12.89
N SER A 479 19.47 3.49 -12.84
CA SER A 479 20.38 3.35 -13.96
C SER A 479 20.68 1.88 -14.25
N VAL A 480 20.81 1.04 -13.22
CA VAL A 480 21.06 -0.41 -13.35
C VAL A 480 20.28 -1.15 -12.26
N LEU A 481 19.83 -2.37 -12.58
CA LEU A 481 19.38 -3.37 -11.62
C LEU A 481 20.28 -4.60 -11.79
N SER A 482 21.02 -4.96 -10.75
CA SER A 482 21.88 -6.15 -10.73
C SER A 482 21.15 -7.29 -10.02
N ILE A 483 21.15 -8.47 -10.63
CA ILE A 483 20.48 -9.67 -10.13
C ILE A 483 21.44 -10.84 -10.25
N SER A 484 21.72 -11.49 -9.13
CA SER A 484 22.55 -12.69 -9.07
C SER A 484 21.70 -13.88 -8.67
N THR A 485 21.83 -15.00 -9.39
CA THR A 485 21.56 -16.34 -8.86
C THR A 485 22.89 -16.93 -8.36
N ASN A 486 22.89 -18.15 -7.85
CA ASN A 486 24.14 -18.83 -7.47
C ASN A 486 25.11 -18.99 -8.64
N ASN A 487 24.57 -19.11 -9.87
CA ASN A 487 25.32 -19.56 -11.05
C ASN A 487 25.48 -18.45 -12.12
N LYS A 488 24.65 -17.41 -12.11
CA LYS A 488 24.60 -16.37 -13.16
C LYS A 488 24.37 -14.99 -12.57
N ILE A 489 25.03 -13.98 -13.13
CA ILE A 489 24.80 -12.57 -12.80
C ILE A 489 24.27 -11.83 -14.03
N TYR A 490 23.20 -11.09 -13.80
CA TYR A 490 22.45 -10.33 -14.79
C TYR A 490 22.51 -8.85 -14.45
N ILE A 491 23.03 -8.05 -15.38
CA ILE A 491 23.08 -6.59 -15.28
C ILE A 491 22.01 -6.04 -16.21
N ILE A 492 20.96 -5.45 -15.65
CA ILE A 492 19.79 -4.99 -16.41
C ILE A 492 19.89 -3.48 -16.62
N ASP A 493 19.92 -3.06 -17.88
CA ASP A 493 20.00 -1.65 -18.24
C ASP A 493 18.68 -0.92 -17.98
N LEU A 494 18.63 -0.03 -16.98
CA LEU A 494 17.41 0.72 -16.66
C LEU A 494 17.44 2.19 -17.12
N TYR A 495 18.44 2.56 -17.92
CA TYR A 495 18.58 3.91 -18.47
C TYR A 495 17.90 4.09 -19.84
N TYR A 496 17.86 3.03 -20.65
CA TYR A 496 17.03 3.00 -21.86
C TYR A 496 15.61 2.61 -21.48
N ILE A 497 14.67 3.54 -21.69
CA ILE A 497 13.31 3.46 -21.16
C ILE A 497 12.30 3.70 -22.28
N ASP A 498 12.05 2.67 -23.11
CA ASP A 498 10.72 2.52 -23.70
C ASP A 498 9.74 1.99 -22.63
N TYR A 499 8.42 2.12 -22.87
CA TYR A 499 7.42 1.70 -21.88
C TYR A 499 7.32 0.17 -21.75
N ASN A 500 7.46 -0.57 -22.84
CA ASN A 500 7.24 -2.01 -22.90
C ASN A 500 8.35 -2.74 -22.16
N TYR A 501 9.62 -2.43 -22.45
CA TYR A 501 10.78 -2.93 -21.72
C TYR A 501 10.64 -2.61 -20.22
N LYS A 502 10.36 -1.35 -19.87
CA LYS A 502 10.11 -0.93 -18.47
C LYS A 502 8.99 -1.72 -17.79
N PHE A 503 7.93 -2.04 -18.53
CA PHE A 503 6.79 -2.82 -18.06
C PHE A 503 7.10 -4.32 -17.93
N MET A 504 8.04 -4.85 -18.74
CA MET A 504 8.64 -6.17 -18.53
C MET A 504 9.46 -6.20 -17.25
N ILE A 505 10.35 -5.20 -17.02
CA ILE A 505 11.10 -5.05 -15.76
C ILE A 505 10.12 -5.05 -14.58
N TYR A 506 9.04 -4.25 -14.64
CA TYR A 506 8.02 -4.22 -13.58
C TYR A 506 7.34 -5.59 -13.38
N THR A 507 6.94 -6.26 -14.46
CA THR A 507 6.22 -7.55 -14.39
C THR A 507 7.09 -8.61 -13.70
N PHE A 508 8.36 -8.71 -14.10
CA PHE A 508 9.32 -9.66 -13.55
C PHE A 508 9.75 -9.28 -12.12
N PHE A 509 10.09 -8.01 -11.85
CA PHE A 509 10.53 -7.58 -10.53
C PHE A 509 9.39 -7.68 -9.50
N LYS A 510 8.12 -7.48 -9.92
CA LYS A 510 6.94 -7.81 -9.11
C LYS A 510 6.86 -9.32 -8.84
N TRP A 511 6.92 -10.16 -9.88
CA TRP A 511 6.91 -11.63 -9.72
C TRP A 511 8.02 -12.08 -8.75
N LEU A 512 9.24 -11.59 -8.91
CA LEU A 512 10.41 -11.89 -8.10
C LEU A 512 10.15 -11.57 -6.61
N LEU A 513 9.71 -10.34 -6.31
CA LEU A 513 9.42 -9.93 -4.93
C LEU A 513 8.24 -10.70 -4.31
N GLU A 514 7.17 -10.95 -5.08
CA GLU A 514 5.97 -11.63 -4.59
C GLU A 514 6.15 -13.16 -4.46
N ASN A 515 7.03 -13.77 -5.25
CA ASN A 515 7.24 -15.22 -5.27
C ASN A 515 7.80 -15.74 -3.92
N PRO A 516 7.05 -16.59 -3.18
CA PRO A 516 7.46 -17.10 -1.86
C PRO A 516 8.43 -18.29 -1.92
N PHE A 517 8.72 -18.81 -3.12
CA PHE A 517 9.69 -19.89 -3.36
C PHE A 517 11.12 -19.37 -3.56
N ILE A 518 11.29 -18.05 -3.73
CA ILE A 518 12.57 -17.34 -3.88
C ILE A 518 12.82 -16.46 -2.66
N TYR A 519 14.01 -16.55 -2.07
CA TYR A 519 14.49 -15.66 -1.02
C TYR A 519 15.33 -14.53 -1.64
N LYS A 520 14.90 -13.28 -1.48
CA LYS A 520 15.57 -12.12 -2.11
C LYS A 520 16.45 -11.43 -1.09
N LEU A 521 17.75 -11.45 -1.36
CA LEU A 521 18.77 -10.81 -0.56
C LEU A 521 18.99 -9.39 -1.06
N PHE A 522 19.02 -8.44 -0.14
CA PHE A 522 19.26 -7.01 -0.36
C PHE A 522 20.20 -6.48 0.74
N PHE A 523 20.77 -5.30 0.55
CA PHE A 523 21.39 -4.54 1.64
C PHE A 523 20.79 -3.12 1.68
N ASN A 524 19.93 -2.86 2.67
CA ASN A 524 19.11 -1.64 2.82
C ASN A 524 17.88 -1.55 1.88
N PHE A 525 17.16 -2.67 1.75
CA PHE A 525 15.93 -2.86 0.97
C PHE A 525 14.91 -1.68 0.97
N PRO A 526 14.64 -0.98 2.10
CA PRO A 526 13.72 0.17 2.09
C PRO A 526 14.20 1.37 1.26
N SER A 527 15.50 1.47 1.00
CA SER A 527 16.07 2.43 0.04
C SER A 527 15.76 1.97 -1.39
N ASP A 528 16.11 0.73 -1.69
CA ASP A 528 16.15 0.18 -3.05
C ASP A 528 14.73 0.07 -3.63
N ILE A 529 13.78 -0.40 -2.83
CA ILE A 529 12.36 -0.44 -3.20
C ILE A 529 11.76 0.96 -3.35
N LYS A 530 12.22 1.97 -2.61
CA LYS A 530 11.78 3.36 -2.79
C LYS A 530 12.30 3.93 -4.12
N ILE A 531 13.54 3.59 -4.50
CA ILE A 531 14.17 4.02 -5.76
C ILE A 531 13.48 3.31 -6.94
N MET A 532 13.30 1.99 -6.87
CA MET A 532 12.56 1.20 -7.87
C MET A 532 11.08 1.60 -7.98
N SER A 533 10.41 1.92 -6.86
CA SER A 533 9.05 2.47 -6.89
C SER A 533 8.98 3.84 -7.56
N SER A 534 10.05 4.64 -7.48
CA SER A 534 10.16 5.90 -8.24
C SER A 534 10.40 5.65 -9.73
N TYR A 535 11.12 4.58 -10.09
CA TYR A 535 11.23 4.14 -11.47
C TYR A 535 9.86 3.71 -12.02
N PHE A 536 9.14 2.83 -11.31
CA PHE A 536 7.83 2.30 -11.72
C PHE A 536 6.63 3.25 -11.51
N GLN A 537 6.85 4.51 -11.14
CA GLN A 537 5.79 5.49 -10.80
C GLN A 537 4.67 5.63 -11.85
N ASN A 538 4.97 5.38 -13.13
CA ASN A 538 4.02 5.46 -14.25
C ASN A 538 3.39 4.11 -14.65
N ILE A 539 3.71 3.00 -13.97
CA ILE A 539 3.20 1.66 -14.26
C ILE A 539 2.25 1.19 -13.16
N SER A 540 2.78 1.01 -11.95
CA SER A 540 2.05 0.53 -10.76
C SER A 540 2.96 0.55 -9.54
N HIS A 541 2.38 0.52 -8.34
CA HIS A 541 3.12 0.40 -7.09
C HIS A 541 3.51 -1.06 -6.79
N ILE A 542 4.66 -1.23 -6.12
CA ILE A 542 5.09 -2.50 -5.54
C ILE A 542 4.77 -2.42 -4.05
N ASN A 543 3.73 -3.15 -3.64
CA ASN A 543 3.20 -3.13 -2.27
C ASN A 543 3.31 -4.49 -1.56
N ILE A 544 3.61 -5.56 -2.31
CA ILE A 544 3.67 -6.94 -1.81
C ILE A 544 5.08 -7.46 -1.98
N TYR A 545 5.59 -8.13 -0.96
CA TYR A 545 6.85 -8.87 -0.98
C TYR A 545 6.81 -10.03 0.01
N ASN A 546 7.51 -11.10 -0.34
CA ASN A 546 7.71 -12.27 0.51
C ASN A 546 9.18 -12.68 0.51
N ASN A 547 9.63 -13.26 1.61
CA ASN A 547 10.98 -13.80 1.81
C ASN A 547 12.10 -12.78 1.48
N ILE A 548 11.99 -11.55 1.99
CA ILE A 548 13.02 -10.53 1.85
C ILE A 548 14.03 -10.66 2.99
N ILE A 549 15.29 -10.84 2.67
CA ILE A 549 16.39 -10.83 3.64
C ILE A 549 17.20 -9.55 3.41
N ASP A 550 16.91 -8.52 4.20
CA ASP A 550 17.74 -7.32 4.25
C ASP A 550 18.93 -7.58 5.18
N LEU A 551 20.12 -7.72 4.59
CA LEU A 551 21.37 -7.97 5.31
C LEU A 551 21.88 -6.75 6.11
N ASN A 552 21.22 -5.59 6.00
CA ASN A 552 21.42 -4.43 6.87
C ASN A 552 20.55 -4.50 8.16
N ASN A 553 19.57 -5.41 8.23
CA ASN A 553 18.73 -5.62 9.42
C ASN A 553 19.45 -6.48 10.49
N ASN A 554 18.73 -7.35 11.22
CA ASN A 554 19.24 -7.98 12.43
C ASN A 554 19.83 -9.37 12.12
N ILE A 555 21.09 -9.42 11.70
CA ILE A 555 21.87 -10.67 11.75
C ILE A 555 22.13 -11.04 13.22
N TYR A 556 21.87 -12.28 13.61
CA TYR A 556 22.07 -12.78 14.98
C TYR A 556 23.09 -13.93 15.03
N ILE A 557 23.95 -13.92 16.04
CA ILE A 557 24.94 -14.96 16.36
C ILE A 557 24.42 -15.77 17.54
N TYR A 558 24.24 -17.09 17.39
CA TYR A 558 23.99 -17.98 18.51
C TYR A 558 25.32 -18.37 19.17
N THR A 559 25.49 -18.03 20.43
CA THR A 559 26.58 -18.59 21.25
C THR A 559 26.02 -19.72 22.12
N ARG A 560 26.63 -20.90 22.04
CA ARG A 560 26.57 -21.85 23.16
C ARG A 560 27.45 -21.27 24.25
N LYS A 561 26.88 -20.96 25.42
CA LYS A 561 27.68 -20.85 26.64
C LYS A 561 27.75 -22.22 27.27
N GLU A 562 28.94 -22.58 27.71
CA GLU A 562 29.13 -23.62 28.71
C GLU A 562 28.45 -23.18 30.02
N GLU A 563 27.99 -24.18 30.75
CA GLU A 563 27.38 -24.20 32.08
C GLU A 563 27.32 -22.86 32.86
N GLY A 564 26.13 -22.23 32.91
CA GLY A 564 25.95 -21.04 33.76
C GLY A 564 24.66 -20.24 33.60
N THR A 565 23.60 -20.64 34.34
CA THR A 565 22.37 -19.86 34.64
C THR A 565 21.46 -19.39 33.46
N PRO A 566 20.14 -19.70 33.45
CA PRO A 566 19.23 -19.21 32.42
C PRO A 566 18.95 -17.70 32.51
N SER A 567 19.04 -16.97 31.39
CA SER A 567 18.77 -15.52 31.38
C SER A 567 18.23 -14.96 30.04
N TYR A 568 16.95 -15.25 29.76
CA TYR A 568 16.05 -14.44 28.93
C TYR A 568 16.58 -13.81 27.62
N LYS A 569 16.27 -14.44 26.46
CA LYS A 569 15.50 -13.89 25.31
C LYS A 569 15.72 -14.71 24.03
N ASN A 570 14.71 -15.45 23.57
CA ASN A 570 14.12 -15.30 22.23
C ASN A 570 13.01 -16.36 21.99
N TYR A 571 11.78 -16.03 22.37
CA TYR A 571 10.59 -16.86 22.14
C TYR A 571 9.37 -16.07 21.61
N ASN A 572 9.58 -14.81 21.20
CA ASN A 572 8.53 -13.80 21.14
C ASN A 572 7.40 -14.06 20.12
N ILE A 573 7.64 -14.87 19.07
CA ILE A 573 6.63 -15.18 18.04
C ILE A 573 5.74 -16.34 18.52
N LEU A 574 6.34 -17.48 18.87
CA LEU A 574 5.61 -18.65 19.38
C LEU A 574 4.80 -18.32 20.64
N TYR A 575 5.38 -17.54 21.57
CA TYR A 575 4.65 -17.04 22.74
C TYR A 575 3.48 -16.13 22.37
N PHE A 576 3.51 -15.42 21.24
CA PHE A 576 2.41 -14.54 20.83
C PHE A 576 1.19 -15.35 20.40
N GLU A 577 1.39 -16.46 19.69
CA GLU A 577 0.29 -17.36 19.30
C GLU A 577 -0.27 -18.13 20.50
N THR A 578 0.60 -18.70 21.36
CA THR A 578 0.15 -19.36 22.59
C THR A 578 -0.59 -18.39 23.52
N LEU A 579 -0.07 -17.18 23.72
CA LEU A 579 -0.73 -16.16 24.54
C LEU A 579 -2.05 -15.68 23.93
N ASN A 580 -2.13 -15.50 22.59
CA ASN A 580 -3.38 -15.16 21.93
C ASN A 580 -4.43 -16.28 22.12
N ARG A 581 -4.05 -17.56 21.93
CA ARG A 581 -4.92 -18.72 22.17
C ARG A 581 -5.40 -18.74 23.62
N ASP A 582 -4.48 -18.63 24.57
CA ASP A 582 -4.78 -18.70 26.00
C ASP A 582 -5.62 -17.50 26.46
N MET A 583 -5.43 -16.31 25.87
CA MET A 583 -6.27 -15.13 26.09
C MET A 583 -7.69 -15.28 25.54
N ILE A 584 -7.84 -15.94 24.37
CA ILE A 584 -9.16 -16.26 23.79
C ILE A 584 -9.87 -17.31 24.65
N GLN A 585 -9.16 -18.35 25.11
CA GLN A 585 -9.71 -19.42 25.93
C GLN A 585 -10.03 -18.98 27.37
N SER A 586 -9.21 -18.14 27.99
CA SER A 586 -9.45 -17.57 29.33
C SER A 586 -10.38 -16.35 29.33
N ASN A 587 -10.67 -15.79 28.15
CA ASN A 587 -11.50 -14.59 27.98
C ASN A 587 -10.93 -13.35 28.75
N ASP A 588 -9.60 -13.24 28.87
CA ASP A 588 -8.95 -12.16 29.63
C ASP A 588 -8.97 -10.82 28.86
N VAL A 589 -10.12 -10.15 28.99
CA VAL A 589 -10.40 -8.81 28.47
C VAL A 589 -9.46 -7.73 29.07
N HIS A 590 -8.75 -7.97 30.18
CA HIS A 590 -7.76 -7.04 30.71
C HIS A 590 -6.40 -7.20 30.01
N LEU A 591 -5.91 -8.44 29.89
CA LEU A 591 -4.66 -8.73 29.19
C LEU A 591 -4.77 -8.39 27.69
N PHE A 592 -5.94 -8.60 27.08
CA PHE A 592 -6.24 -8.12 25.73
C PHE A 592 -6.11 -6.59 25.59
N LYS A 593 -6.59 -5.82 26.56
CA LYS A 593 -6.43 -4.35 26.56
C LYS A 593 -4.99 -3.91 26.79
N GLU A 594 -4.21 -4.62 27.61
CA GLU A 594 -2.78 -4.37 27.74
C GLU A 594 -2.05 -4.64 26.41
N LEU A 595 -2.35 -5.75 25.73
CA LEU A 595 -1.75 -6.13 24.46
C LEU A 595 -2.09 -5.13 23.34
N VAL A 596 -3.37 -4.74 23.20
CA VAL A 596 -3.85 -3.80 22.16
C VAL A 596 -3.41 -2.34 22.41
N HIS A 597 -3.08 -1.95 23.65
CA HIS A 597 -2.72 -0.57 23.97
C HIS A 597 -1.25 -0.34 24.34
N SER A 598 -0.42 -1.38 24.43
CA SER A 598 1.01 -1.23 24.69
C SER A 598 1.85 -1.33 23.42
N THR A 599 2.87 -0.48 23.30
CA THR A 599 3.95 -0.67 22.32
C THR A 599 4.68 -1.99 22.63
N PRO A 600 5.20 -2.75 21.64
CA PRO A 600 5.89 -4.02 21.87
C PRO A 600 7.02 -3.95 22.93
N TYR A 601 7.74 -2.83 23.03
CA TYR A 601 8.73 -2.59 24.08
C TYR A 601 8.12 -2.60 25.50
N ASN A 602 7.04 -1.84 25.71
CA ASN A 602 6.32 -1.80 27.00
C ASN A 602 5.61 -3.13 27.30
N PHE A 603 5.07 -3.80 26.28
CA PHE A 603 4.49 -5.14 26.44
C PHE A 603 5.53 -6.11 27.00
N ASN A 604 6.65 -6.27 26.29
CA ASN A 604 7.74 -7.16 26.70
C ASN A 604 8.29 -6.79 28.08
N LYS A 605 8.44 -5.50 28.38
CA LYS A 605 8.90 -5.03 29.71
C LYS A 605 7.92 -5.40 30.83
N ASN A 606 6.62 -5.28 30.60
CA ASN A 606 5.60 -5.64 31.59
C ASN A 606 5.43 -7.16 31.73
N LEU A 607 5.48 -7.91 30.62
CA LEU A 607 5.39 -9.38 30.61
C LEU A 607 6.54 -9.99 31.41
N MET A 608 7.77 -9.53 31.19
CA MET A 608 8.96 -9.98 31.93
C MET A 608 8.86 -9.70 33.44
N ASN A 609 8.21 -8.58 33.82
CA ASN A 609 7.95 -8.24 35.22
C ASN A 609 6.79 -9.03 35.85
N LYS A 610 5.85 -9.57 35.05
CA LYS A 610 4.78 -10.47 35.52
C LYS A 610 5.27 -11.92 35.64
N ILE A 611 6.06 -12.41 34.68
CA ILE A 611 6.65 -13.76 34.71
C ILE A 611 7.57 -13.91 35.93
N LYS A 612 8.41 -12.91 36.23
CA LYS A 612 9.24 -12.87 37.46
C LYS A 612 8.47 -12.79 38.78
N LYS A 613 7.13 -12.85 38.77
CA LYS A 613 6.26 -12.85 39.96
C LYS A 613 5.36 -14.09 40.10
N LYS A 614 5.48 -15.09 39.22
CA LYS A 614 4.83 -16.40 39.38
C LYS A 614 5.91 -17.49 39.35
N ASN A 615 6.04 -18.24 40.44
CA ASN A 615 7.09 -19.25 40.65
C ASN A 615 6.83 -20.57 39.91
N ASN A 616 6.47 -20.49 38.62
CA ASN A 616 6.21 -21.65 37.78
C ASN A 616 7.48 -21.98 36.99
N ASN A 617 8.28 -22.91 37.51
CA ASN A 617 9.52 -23.35 36.89
C ASN A 617 9.25 -24.07 35.56
N ILE A 618 9.71 -23.50 34.44
CA ILE A 618 9.77 -24.16 33.13
C ILE A 618 11.23 -24.11 32.68
N ASN A 619 11.91 -25.25 32.72
CA ASN A 619 13.29 -25.37 32.25
C ASN A 619 13.32 -25.43 30.72
N ILE A 620 14.06 -24.52 30.07
CA ILE A 620 14.29 -24.52 28.62
C ILE A 620 15.76 -24.14 28.36
N PRO A 621 16.50 -24.84 27.48
CA PRO A 621 17.95 -24.61 27.29
C PRO A 621 18.28 -23.20 26.75
N ASN A 622 19.30 -22.60 27.36
CA ASN A 622 19.59 -21.16 27.31
C ASN A 622 20.62 -20.77 26.22
N LYS A 623 20.21 -20.69 24.96
CA LYS A 623 21.06 -20.12 23.88
C LYS A 623 21.06 -18.58 23.94
N GLN A 624 22.23 -17.95 23.99
CA GLN A 624 22.34 -16.48 23.90
C GLN A 624 22.48 -16.04 22.45
N MET A 625 21.66 -15.07 22.02
CA MET A 625 21.69 -14.47 20.67
C MET A 625 22.22 -13.04 20.71
N PHE A 626 23.33 -12.78 20.04
CA PHE A 626 23.93 -11.45 19.90
C PHE A 626 23.60 -10.87 18.52
N LYS A 627 23.10 -9.63 18.44
CA LYS A 627 22.97 -8.94 17.14
C LYS A 627 24.36 -8.53 16.64
N LEU A 628 24.71 -8.95 15.42
CA LEU A 628 25.82 -8.40 14.66
C LEU A 628 25.44 -6.99 14.18
N TYR A 629 26.30 -6.01 14.45
CA TYR A 629 26.14 -4.64 13.95
C TYR A 629 27.04 -4.42 12.73
N VAL A 630 26.43 -3.99 11.63
CA VAL A 630 27.13 -3.63 10.38
C VAL A 630 26.84 -2.18 9.98
N LYS A 631 27.82 -1.56 9.30
CA LYS A 631 27.80 -0.14 8.89
C LYS A 631 27.56 0.06 7.39
N SER A 632 27.88 -0.94 6.58
CA SER A 632 27.73 -0.95 5.11
C SER A 632 27.97 -2.38 4.60
N LEU A 633 27.58 -2.70 3.36
CA LEU A 633 27.82 -4.00 2.75
C LEU A 633 29.30 -4.43 2.85
N ASN A 634 30.24 -3.53 2.53
CA ASN A 634 31.69 -3.75 2.72
C ASN A 634 32.10 -4.14 4.16
N ASP A 635 31.46 -3.57 5.18
CA ASP A 635 31.75 -3.89 6.59
C ASP A 635 31.18 -5.28 6.96
N LEU A 636 30.09 -5.70 6.29
CA LEU A 636 29.57 -7.07 6.37
C LEU A 636 30.48 -8.07 5.60
N CYS A 637 30.98 -7.72 4.41
CA CYS A 637 31.94 -8.54 3.65
C CYS A 637 33.23 -8.80 4.43
N ILE A 638 33.80 -7.78 5.07
CA ILE A 638 35.00 -7.94 5.91
C ILE A 638 34.70 -8.89 7.08
N LYS A 639 33.56 -8.74 7.75
CA LYS A 639 33.20 -9.55 8.93
C LYS A 639 32.80 -11.00 8.62
N ILE A 640 32.22 -11.26 7.45
CA ILE A 640 31.64 -12.56 7.10
C ILE A 640 32.52 -13.32 6.10
N LEU A 641 33.01 -12.66 5.05
CA LEU A 641 33.77 -13.26 3.94
C LEU A 641 35.28 -13.02 4.01
N ASN A 642 35.74 -12.23 4.98
CA ASN A 642 37.14 -11.80 5.10
C ASN A 642 37.72 -11.14 3.82
N LYS A 643 36.88 -10.42 3.05
CA LYS A 643 37.28 -9.63 1.86
C LYS A 643 36.61 -8.25 1.85
N LYS A 644 37.26 -7.27 1.20
CA LYS A 644 36.77 -5.88 1.04
C LYS A 644 35.99 -5.71 -0.26
N LEU A 645 35.22 -4.64 -0.40
CA LEU A 645 34.59 -4.24 -1.66
C LEU A 645 35.28 -3.01 -2.25
N ASN A 646 35.48 -3.00 -3.57
CA ASN A 646 36.16 -1.93 -4.28
C ASN A 646 35.22 -0.74 -4.54
N LYS A 647 35.06 0.14 -3.57
CA LYS A 647 34.13 1.30 -3.60
C LYS A 647 34.38 2.35 -4.69
N LYS A 648 35.35 2.17 -5.60
CA LYS A 648 35.72 3.12 -6.67
C LYS A 648 34.53 3.61 -7.50
N PHE A 649 33.53 2.75 -7.76
CA PHE A 649 32.39 3.08 -8.63
C PHE A 649 31.08 3.42 -7.90
N GLN A 650 31.04 3.36 -6.56
CA GLN A 650 29.84 3.70 -5.77
C GLN A 650 29.29 5.12 -6.02
N LEU A 651 30.13 6.05 -6.48
CA LEU A 651 29.76 7.43 -6.84
C LEU A 651 29.97 7.74 -8.33
N ALA A 652 30.04 6.71 -9.18
CA ALA A 652 30.21 6.85 -10.62
C ALA A 652 28.97 7.50 -11.29
N ASN A 653 29.16 7.99 -12.51
CA ASN A 653 28.04 8.40 -13.35
C ASN A 653 27.40 7.16 -13.99
N TRP A 654 26.50 6.52 -13.26
CA TRP A 654 25.74 5.34 -13.71
C TRP A 654 24.83 5.59 -14.92
N ASN A 655 24.64 6.84 -15.33
CA ASN A 655 23.91 7.23 -16.54
C ASN A 655 24.79 7.27 -17.81
N ILE A 656 26.09 6.95 -17.74
CA ILE A 656 26.94 6.78 -18.94
C ILE A 656 26.53 5.54 -19.72
N ARG A 657 26.50 5.61 -21.06
CA ARG A 657 26.27 4.47 -21.95
C ARG A 657 27.25 4.43 -23.12
N PRO A 658 27.81 3.25 -23.46
CA PRO A 658 27.74 2.00 -22.71
C PRO A 658 28.41 2.13 -21.33
N LEU A 659 27.99 1.32 -20.35
CA LEU A 659 28.73 1.19 -19.09
C LEU A 659 30.11 0.58 -19.38
N ASN A 660 31.14 1.03 -18.66
CA ASN A 660 32.46 0.42 -18.77
C ASN A 660 32.55 -0.89 -17.97
N GLN A 661 33.56 -1.72 -18.27
CA GLN A 661 33.69 -3.05 -17.67
C GLN A 661 33.87 -3.01 -16.15
N GLU A 662 34.55 -1.98 -15.61
CA GLU A 662 34.72 -1.84 -14.17
C GLU A 662 33.41 -1.48 -13.45
N GLN A 663 32.54 -0.66 -14.07
CA GLN A 663 31.19 -0.38 -13.59
C GLN A 663 30.31 -1.64 -13.60
N ILE A 664 30.38 -2.44 -14.66
CA ILE A 664 29.64 -3.71 -14.77
C ILE A 664 30.09 -4.66 -13.65
N ILE A 665 31.40 -4.87 -13.50
CA ILE A 665 31.97 -5.73 -12.44
C ILE A 665 31.60 -5.23 -11.04
N TYR A 666 31.60 -3.91 -10.78
CA TYR A 666 31.18 -3.35 -9.49
C TYR A 666 29.74 -3.75 -9.14
N ALA A 667 28.79 -3.46 -10.03
CA ALA A 667 27.37 -3.75 -9.81
C ALA A 667 27.09 -5.27 -9.70
N CYS A 668 27.88 -6.10 -10.38
CA CYS A 668 27.81 -7.55 -10.23
C CYS A 668 28.24 -8.04 -8.84
N ILE A 669 29.32 -7.45 -8.30
CA ILE A 669 29.85 -7.82 -6.98
C ILE A 669 28.85 -7.43 -5.89
N ASP A 670 28.30 -6.22 -5.91
CA ASP A 670 27.41 -5.72 -4.84
C ASP A 670 26.10 -6.54 -4.75
N SER A 671 25.61 -7.19 -5.82
CA SER A 671 24.51 -8.16 -5.73
C SER A 671 24.95 -9.61 -5.44
N TYR A 672 26.04 -10.09 -6.05
CA TYR A 672 26.48 -11.49 -5.90
C TYR A 672 27.02 -11.78 -4.49
N VAL A 673 27.71 -10.81 -3.90
CA VAL A 673 28.27 -10.94 -2.56
C VAL A 673 27.19 -11.14 -1.48
N LEU A 674 25.95 -10.70 -1.74
CA LEU A 674 24.81 -10.92 -0.84
C LEU A 674 24.49 -12.41 -0.66
N ILE A 675 24.55 -13.19 -1.74
CA ILE A 675 24.38 -14.66 -1.70
C ILE A 675 25.49 -15.29 -0.88
N LYS A 676 26.75 -14.93 -1.17
CA LYS A 676 27.91 -15.51 -0.47
C LYS A 676 27.95 -15.14 1.01
N ILE A 677 27.49 -13.94 1.37
CA ILE A 677 27.26 -13.57 2.77
C ILE A 677 26.22 -14.49 3.41
N GLU A 678 25.06 -14.72 2.79
CA GLU A 678 24.01 -15.56 3.38
C GLU A 678 24.42 -17.03 3.51
N GLU A 679 25.11 -17.60 2.51
CA GLU A 679 25.69 -18.94 2.57
C GLU A 679 26.67 -19.07 3.75
N MET A 680 27.61 -18.14 3.87
CA MET A 680 28.59 -18.09 4.96
C MET A 680 27.96 -17.76 6.32
N LEU A 681 26.84 -17.04 6.37
CA LEU A 681 26.03 -16.86 7.59
C LEU A 681 25.40 -18.19 8.04
N ILE A 682 24.91 -19.02 7.11
CA ILE A 682 24.39 -20.37 7.44
C ILE A 682 25.51 -21.24 8.02
N GLU A 683 26.67 -21.24 7.37
CA GLU A 683 27.84 -22.05 7.76
C GLU A 683 28.40 -21.65 9.13
N LYS A 684 28.49 -20.35 9.42
CA LYS A 684 28.87 -19.83 10.75
C LYS A 684 27.77 -19.98 11.82
N GLY A 685 26.62 -20.57 11.47
CA GLY A 685 25.49 -20.77 12.39
C GLY A 685 24.79 -19.47 12.80
N TYR A 686 24.98 -18.39 12.04
CA TYR A 686 24.34 -17.10 12.25
C TYR A 686 22.98 -17.08 11.54
N MET A 687 22.02 -16.29 12.02
CA MET A 687 20.67 -16.18 11.46
C MET A 687 20.41 -14.78 10.92
N SER A 688 19.99 -14.70 9.66
CA SER A 688 19.45 -13.48 9.05
C SER A 688 17.91 -13.41 9.21
N THR A 689 17.37 -12.20 9.35
CA THR A 689 15.92 -11.98 9.43
C THR A 689 15.28 -12.03 8.05
N CYS A 690 14.13 -12.70 7.93
CA CYS A 690 13.37 -12.85 6.70
C CYS A 690 12.01 -12.16 6.87
N ASP A 691 11.78 -11.08 6.13
CA ASP A 691 10.57 -10.24 6.19
C ASP A 691 9.62 -10.55 5.02
N SER A 692 8.34 -10.76 5.34
CA SER A 692 7.24 -10.97 4.39
C SER A 692 6.06 -10.09 4.79
N ASN A 693 5.28 -9.58 3.83
CA ASN A 693 4.14 -8.70 4.13
C ASN A 693 2.78 -9.20 3.60
N ASN A 694 2.71 -10.40 3.01
CA ASN A 694 1.46 -10.96 2.50
C ASN A 694 1.24 -12.44 2.89
N ASN A 695 0.53 -12.62 4.01
CA ASN A 695 0.15 -13.92 4.55
C ASN A 695 -0.62 -14.82 3.56
N GLN A 696 -1.29 -14.30 2.53
CA GLN A 696 -1.98 -15.13 1.54
C GLN A 696 -0.98 -15.94 0.69
N MET A 697 0.12 -15.31 0.27
CA MET A 697 1.19 -16.01 -0.46
C MET A 697 1.96 -16.99 0.44
N MET A 698 2.07 -16.67 1.74
CA MET A 698 2.65 -17.59 2.72
C MET A 698 1.75 -18.81 2.95
N ASN A 699 0.42 -18.63 2.97
CA ASN A 699 -0.53 -19.73 3.04
C ASN A 699 -0.51 -20.59 1.77
N LEU A 700 -0.39 -19.99 0.57
CA LEU A 700 -0.22 -20.72 -0.69
C LEU A 700 1.10 -21.52 -0.73
N PHE A 701 2.19 -20.94 -0.22
CA PHE A 701 3.46 -21.64 -0.03
C PHE A 701 3.32 -22.83 0.93
N LEU A 702 2.70 -22.61 2.11
CA LEU A 702 2.38 -23.69 3.06
C LEU A 702 1.50 -24.79 2.45
N GLN A 703 0.62 -24.45 1.50
CA GLN A 703 -0.24 -25.40 0.81
C GLN A 703 0.55 -26.21 -0.23
N LYS A 704 1.23 -25.59 -1.21
CA LYS A 704 2.03 -26.35 -2.20
C LYS A 704 3.18 -27.15 -1.52
N TYR A 705 3.70 -26.70 -0.37
CA TYR A 705 4.69 -27.46 0.42
C TYR A 705 4.11 -28.70 1.15
N LYS A 706 2.82 -28.66 1.54
CA LYS A 706 2.12 -29.81 2.13
C LYS A 706 1.63 -30.79 1.06
N PHE A 707 1.13 -30.27 -0.06
CA PHE A 707 0.61 -31.06 -1.18
C PHE A 707 1.70 -31.29 -2.23
N LYS A 708 2.49 -32.34 -2.00
CA LYS A 708 3.70 -32.71 -2.77
C LYS A 708 3.52 -32.75 -4.29
N ASP A 709 2.32 -33.09 -4.74
CA ASP A 709 1.97 -33.30 -6.14
C ASP A 709 1.19 -32.09 -6.74
N SER A 710 1.35 -30.90 -6.14
CA SER A 710 0.79 -29.65 -6.68
C SER A 710 1.51 -29.26 -7.98
N THR A 711 0.80 -29.21 -9.10
CA THR A 711 1.33 -28.63 -10.35
C THR A 711 1.75 -27.17 -10.15
N TRP A 712 2.66 -26.68 -10.98
CA TRP A 712 3.25 -25.33 -10.81
C TRP A 712 2.29 -24.18 -11.12
N GLU A 713 1.35 -24.42 -12.03
CA GLU A 713 0.28 -23.52 -12.49
C GLU A 713 -0.63 -23.00 -11.36
#